data_AF-A0A938KCS4-F1
#
_entry.id   AF-A0A938KCS4-F1
#
_cell.length_a   1.000
_cell.length_b   1.000
_cell.length_c   1.000
_cell.angle_alpha   90.00
_cell.angle_beta   90.00
_cell.angle_gamma   90.00
#
_symmetry.space_group_name_H-M   'P 1'
#
loop_
_entity.id
_entity.type
_entity.pdbx_description
1 polymer ?
#
loop_
_entity_poly.entity_id
_entity_poly.type
_entity_poly.pdbx_seq_one_letter_code
_entity_poly.pdbx_strand_id
1 'polypeptide(L)'
;MVADWVRTLGEMPEQALPVVRLVKAMHAEDSVRSLLPTFLQSISGRLRENAYAEVLKHLANVHEAATAEARERAVNVILRYLTAVAEAGPGFATTVLKADGVKLVSASGAARAPQKLAFAHDSIHPEDRLDQRISRALEVLRAEQPDLPEPIEEVPDVSDQSAAGLVATLRGLFNPWRTTLSACEPIGALLCLLGAGAQSLSREFFSTWSPEEVLDWLEENDQTRGTLGRIRDRIRRREFRLLIVTEPCAVVCSILGNEFEARLADQPSTLLLPYHGYSIEAWQEDCHSVCRLRLRKLALDRGNYTEEVLLALLRETAGAVLAQALRAKVDVRPLFEKLSKATQLHVAVAQNMIVDQALAFLRQIGAQSHPNLKEALGLWDDARRQEAVEDVHKLISRRSADLRRQAREKIRGLLAGDPLVQAVVLGGVKRKLSEFQYAASSIPFELWQNADDAVAELLKLGIDPSEAAIRLGFVAIDAGDSLVFAHWGRLINEFAGTEGINCRDAGFDRDLEKMLVPAISDKSEISAQGETVLTGKFGLGFKSVFLVTDGPEVLSGSVDFAIRGGIYPVRLNETERTALEATLKMLAPDHWRRGTLIRLPAQTQSAGQVLSLFRRLASLLVVFSRRLKRLRLCSNEEQDVEVRWHPKRLELEGCIEFGALDHLEGGPRRALVLSLSIDNDRAQFLLGLGSDGFLPLPDDVPVFWVTAPTRDTPCYGFAVNGPFEPDVGRVQLAFQSEQNKQLASGLAVAVAVRLVTIWKLSCEDWQGFSEKLDLASGTTAHAFWESLWDMLGRRFADKCPKDDRSPLATLARRILWNSETDGLQCFYRSCPALPTGLWSLYRTLTRLPDLHHVAAGALDREQIFKTVSFWPGFQRRVSVGCICSNRQIASILGRLGVRLDKAESVHLANAVEWELGKDRRADPELAARLGQLITPEFLKKLQEGRPDERDEFAAYSGPIR
;
A
#
# COMPACT_ATOMS: atom_id res chain seq x y z
N MET A 1 -33.21 -48.47 30.38
CA MET A 1 -33.87 -47.60 31.38
C MET A 1 -33.97 -48.22 32.78
N VAL A 2 -34.62 -49.38 32.95
CA VAL A 2 -34.82 -49.98 34.30
C VAL A 2 -33.58 -50.71 34.80
N ALA A 3 -32.88 -51.42 33.90
CA ALA A 3 -31.59 -52.03 34.19
C ALA A 3 -30.51 -50.99 34.57
N ASP A 4 -30.54 -49.83 33.92
CA ASP A 4 -29.62 -48.71 34.21
C ASP A 4 -29.88 -48.15 35.61
N TRP A 5 -31.16 -47.97 35.97
CA TRP A 5 -31.57 -47.57 37.32
C TRP A 5 -31.10 -48.53 38.40
N VAL A 6 -31.31 -49.83 38.21
CA VAL A 6 -30.93 -50.82 39.24
C VAL A 6 -29.42 -50.92 39.40
N ARG A 7 -28.66 -50.85 38.30
CA ARG A 7 -27.19 -50.87 38.37
C ARG A 7 -26.60 -49.57 38.92
N THR A 8 -27.23 -48.41 38.65
CA THR A 8 -26.71 -47.09 39.06
C THR A 8 -27.12 -46.71 40.49
N LEU A 9 -28.32 -47.11 40.94
CA LEU A 9 -28.83 -46.85 42.30
C LEU A 9 -28.55 -48.01 43.28
N GLY A 10 -28.02 -49.13 42.77
CA GLY A 10 -27.77 -50.36 43.51
C GLY A 10 -26.71 -50.24 44.60
N GLU A 11 -26.03 -49.11 44.77
CA GLU A 11 -25.07 -48.89 45.86
C GLU A 11 -25.41 -47.66 46.71
N MET A 12 -26.62 -47.10 46.55
CA MET A 12 -27.07 -45.96 47.34
C MET A 12 -27.23 -46.30 48.83
N PRO A 13 -26.77 -45.42 49.74
CA PRO A 13 -27.10 -45.52 51.16
C PRO A 13 -28.62 -45.45 51.36
N GLU A 14 -29.17 -46.29 52.25
CA GLU A 14 -30.61 -46.26 52.59
C GLU A 14 -31.06 -44.91 53.15
N GLN A 15 -30.13 -44.16 53.73
CA GLN A 15 -30.36 -42.81 54.25
C GLN A 15 -30.73 -41.81 53.13
N ALA A 16 -30.23 -42.03 51.91
CA ALA A 16 -30.46 -41.15 50.76
C ALA A 16 -31.69 -41.56 49.92
N LEU A 17 -31.98 -42.86 49.81
CA LEU A 17 -33.18 -43.38 49.17
C LEU A 17 -33.69 -44.61 49.96
N PRO A 18 -34.65 -44.44 50.90
CA PRO A 18 -35.09 -45.49 51.83
C PRO A 18 -35.63 -46.76 51.16
N VAL A 19 -36.08 -46.64 49.91
CA VAL A 19 -36.64 -47.74 49.12
C VAL A 19 -35.60 -48.53 48.33
N VAL A 20 -34.29 -48.21 48.44
CA VAL A 20 -33.21 -48.89 47.66
C VAL A 20 -33.19 -50.40 47.89
N ARG A 21 -33.35 -50.87 49.14
CA ARG A 21 -33.44 -52.32 49.41
C ARG A 21 -34.63 -52.97 48.73
N LEU A 22 -35.77 -52.28 48.67
CA LEU A 22 -36.96 -52.74 47.98
C LEU A 22 -36.75 -52.78 46.46
N VAL A 23 -36.09 -51.77 45.88
CA VAL A 23 -35.71 -51.75 44.45
C VAL A 23 -34.81 -52.94 44.10
N LYS A 24 -33.81 -53.24 44.94
CA LYS A 24 -32.94 -54.43 44.78
C LYS A 24 -33.72 -55.73 44.87
N ALA A 25 -34.58 -55.87 45.89
CA ALA A 25 -35.39 -57.07 46.11
C ALA A 25 -36.36 -57.31 44.94
N MET A 26 -37.05 -56.27 44.49
CA MET A 26 -37.95 -56.34 43.33
C MET A 26 -37.21 -56.63 42.01
N HIS A 27 -35.93 -56.24 41.88
CA HIS A 27 -35.13 -56.62 40.72
C HIS A 27 -34.67 -58.08 40.77
N ALA A 28 -34.31 -58.59 41.95
CA ALA A 28 -33.89 -59.98 42.12
C ALA A 28 -35.05 -60.96 41.88
N GLU A 29 -36.29 -60.57 42.20
CA GLU A 29 -37.45 -61.44 42.17
C GLU A 29 -38.23 -61.38 40.83
N ASP A 30 -38.19 -62.47 40.04
CA ASP A 30 -38.77 -62.54 38.69
C ASP A 30 -40.27 -62.22 38.64
N SER A 31 -41.02 -62.56 39.70
CA SER A 31 -42.49 -62.40 39.77
C SER A 31 -42.95 -60.94 39.87
N VAL A 32 -42.12 -60.05 40.41
CA VAL A 32 -42.43 -58.62 40.61
C VAL A 32 -41.53 -57.68 39.82
N ARG A 33 -40.51 -58.21 39.13
CA ARG A 33 -39.57 -57.43 38.28
C ARG A 33 -40.30 -56.62 37.21
N SER A 34 -41.43 -57.08 36.71
CA SER A 34 -42.26 -56.36 35.71
C SER A 34 -42.91 -55.08 36.25
N LEU A 35 -43.10 -54.97 37.58
CA LEU A 35 -43.66 -53.78 38.25
C LEU A 35 -42.61 -52.71 38.54
N LEU A 36 -41.33 -53.08 38.49
CA LEU A 36 -40.21 -52.21 38.79
C LEU A 36 -40.18 -50.90 37.96
N PRO A 37 -40.46 -50.87 36.65
CA PRO A 37 -40.46 -49.62 35.88
C PRO A 37 -41.47 -48.59 36.40
N THR A 38 -42.70 -49.03 36.68
CA THR A 38 -43.80 -48.20 37.20
C THR A 38 -43.56 -47.79 38.65
N PHE A 39 -42.99 -48.69 39.44
CA PHE A 39 -42.57 -48.39 40.81
C PHE A 39 -41.52 -47.27 40.81
N LEU A 40 -40.42 -47.44 40.07
CA LEU A 40 -39.34 -46.45 39.94
C LEU A 40 -39.85 -45.09 39.43
N GLN A 41 -40.82 -45.09 38.52
CA GLN A 41 -41.48 -43.86 38.06
C GLN A 41 -42.27 -43.14 39.15
N SER A 42 -42.89 -43.90 40.05
CA SER A 42 -43.71 -43.34 41.13
C SER A 42 -42.87 -42.75 42.26
N ILE A 43 -41.73 -43.37 42.58
CA ILE A 43 -40.82 -42.86 43.63
C ILE A 43 -39.95 -41.70 43.14
N SER A 44 -39.63 -41.63 41.84
CA SER A 44 -38.81 -40.54 41.30
C SER A 44 -39.46 -39.15 41.38
N GLY A 45 -40.78 -39.06 41.57
CA GLY A 45 -41.53 -37.80 41.59
C GLY A 45 -42.10 -37.38 42.95
N ARG A 46 -41.79 -38.09 44.04
CA ARG A 46 -42.43 -37.87 45.37
C ARG A 46 -41.44 -37.69 46.53
N LEU A 47 -40.19 -37.31 46.24
CA LEU A 47 -39.16 -37.10 47.27
C LEU A 47 -39.21 -35.67 47.83
N ARG A 48 -38.71 -35.48 49.06
CA ARG A 48 -38.46 -34.14 49.65
C ARG A 48 -37.13 -33.58 49.13
N GLU A 49 -36.91 -32.28 49.29
CA GLU A 49 -35.76 -31.53 48.78
C GLU A 49 -34.42 -32.20 49.16
N ASN A 50 -34.24 -32.50 50.46
CA ASN A 50 -33.02 -33.15 50.96
C ASN A 50 -32.78 -34.54 50.35
N ALA A 51 -33.85 -35.31 50.11
CA ALA A 51 -33.73 -36.63 49.51
C ALA A 51 -33.34 -36.54 48.03
N TYR A 52 -33.89 -35.58 47.28
CA TYR A 52 -33.41 -35.31 45.92
C TYR A 52 -31.95 -34.88 45.88
N ALA A 53 -31.54 -33.99 46.79
CA ALA A 53 -30.15 -33.55 46.88
C ALA A 53 -29.19 -34.73 47.11
N GLU A 54 -29.48 -35.61 48.07
CA GLU A 54 -28.65 -36.79 48.34
C GLU A 54 -28.63 -37.78 47.17
N VAL A 55 -29.76 -37.97 46.47
CA VAL A 55 -29.80 -38.77 45.23
C VAL A 55 -28.89 -38.18 44.16
N LEU A 56 -28.97 -36.87 43.90
CA LEU A 56 -28.15 -36.21 42.89
C LEU A 56 -26.65 -36.24 43.25
N LYS A 57 -26.29 -36.09 44.53
CA LYS A 57 -24.89 -36.25 45.01
C LYS A 57 -24.34 -37.63 44.69
N HIS A 58 -25.10 -38.68 45.03
CA HIS A 58 -24.67 -40.04 44.77
C HIS A 58 -24.53 -40.31 43.27
N LEU A 59 -25.53 -39.89 42.47
CA LEU A 59 -25.50 -40.07 41.02
C LEU A 59 -24.32 -39.32 40.36
N ALA A 60 -23.97 -38.13 40.85
CA ALA A 60 -22.80 -37.40 40.40
C ALA A 60 -21.48 -38.15 40.71
N ASN A 61 -21.36 -38.73 41.92
CA ASN A 61 -20.18 -39.53 42.29
C ASN A 61 -20.07 -40.81 41.46
N VAL A 62 -21.18 -41.50 41.22
CA VAL A 62 -21.23 -42.67 40.34
C VAL A 62 -20.82 -42.30 38.93
N HIS A 63 -21.28 -41.15 38.42
CA HIS A 63 -20.87 -40.62 37.12
C HIS A 63 -19.37 -40.30 37.05
N GLU A 64 -18.80 -39.64 38.07
CA GLU A 64 -17.36 -39.33 38.14
C GLU A 64 -16.50 -40.61 38.12
N ALA A 65 -16.89 -41.64 38.86
CA ALA A 65 -16.17 -42.92 38.99
C ALA A 65 -16.41 -43.92 37.84
N ALA A 66 -17.37 -43.65 36.95
CA ALA A 66 -17.81 -44.57 35.89
C ALA A 66 -16.92 -44.55 34.64
N THR A 67 -16.85 -45.71 33.95
CA THR A 67 -16.31 -45.83 32.58
C THR A 67 -17.18 -45.07 31.57
N ALA A 68 -16.65 -44.78 30.37
CA ALA A 68 -17.35 -43.98 29.35
C ALA A 68 -18.78 -44.49 29.03
N GLU A 69 -18.96 -45.81 28.85
CA GLU A 69 -20.29 -46.41 28.62
C GLU A 69 -21.22 -46.34 29.83
N ALA A 70 -20.67 -46.31 31.04
CA ALA A 70 -21.44 -46.21 32.28
C ALA A 70 -21.83 -44.76 32.63
N ARG A 71 -21.06 -43.76 32.15
CA ARG A 71 -21.39 -42.33 32.29
C ARG A 71 -22.68 -41.97 31.59
N GLU A 72 -22.88 -42.44 30.35
CA GLU A 72 -24.09 -42.16 29.59
C GLU A 72 -25.36 -42.72 30.27
N ARG A 73 -25.24 -43.90 30.90
CA ARG A 73 -26.29 -44.47 31.74
C ARG A 73 -26.59 -43.60 32.96
N ALA A 74 -25.56 -43.14 33.66
CA ALA A 74 -25.72 -42.26 34.83
C ALA A 74 -26.37 -40.92 34.45
N VAL A 75 -25.99 -40.31 33.32
CA VAL A 75 -26.64 -39.07 32.81
C VAL A 75 -28.13 -39.27 32.55
N ASN A 76 -28.54 -40.40 31.96
CA ASN A 76 -29.96 -40.71 31.75
C ASN A 76 -30.76 -40.82 33.06
N VAL A 77 -30.16 -41.35 34.13
CA VAL A 77 -30.79 -41.41 35.46
C VAL A 77 -30.84 -40.02 36.08
N ILE A 78 -29.75 -39.24 36.01
CA ILE A 78 -29.69 -37.84 36.47
C ILE A 78 -30.77 -36.99 35.80
N LEU A 79 -30.90 -37.07 34.47
CA LEU A 79 -31.91 -36.35 33.70
C LEU A 79 -33.31 -36.60 34.23
N ARG A 80 -33.66 -37.85 34.52
CA ARG A 80 -34.99 -38.20 35.03
C ARG A 80 -35.30 -37.57 36.39
N TYR A 81 -34.34 -37.58 37.30
CA TYR A 81 -34.51 -36.93 38.61
C TYR A 81 -34.55 -35.40 38.46
N LEU A 82 -33.75 -34.82 37.57
CA LEU A 82 -33.78 -33.37 37.31
C LEU A 82 -35.08 -32.92 36.64
N THR A 83 -35.67 -33.72 35.74
CA THR A 83 -37.00 -33.44 35.19
C THR A 83 -38.06 -33.45 36.28
N ALA A 84 -38.06 -34.43 37.19
CA ALA A 84 -39.00 -34.47 38.31
C ALA A 84 -38.80 -33.28 39.29
N VAL A 85 -37.56 -32.88 39.52
CA VAL A 85 -37.22 -31.68 40.31
C VAL A 85 -37.70 -30.40 39.62
N ALA A 86 -37.59 -30.31 38.30
CA ALA A 86 -38.07 -29.17 37.52
C ALA A 86 -39.62 -29.10 37.48
N GLU A 87 -40.30 -30.23 37.32
CA GLU A 87 -41.77 -30.34 37.33
C GLU A 87 -42.38 -29.94 38.69
N ALA A 88 -41.65 -30.13 39.79
CA ALA A 88 -42.06 -29.70 41.13
C ALA A 88 -42.02 -28.17 41.32
N GLY A 89 -41.41 -27.44 40.38
CA GLY A 89 -41.38 -26.00 40.33
C GLY A 89 -40.00 -25.37 40.57
N PRO A 90 -39.78 -24.14 40.10
CA PRO A 90 -38.48 -23.45 40.09
C PRO A 90 -37.92 -23.18 41.50
N GLY A 91 -38.76 -22.78 42.47
CA GLY A 91 -38.32 -22.62 43.88
C GLY A 91 -37.86 -23.93 44.52
N PHE A 92 -38.55 -25.03 44.24
CA PHE A 92 -38.17 -26.38 44.69
C PHE A 92 -36.85 -26.82 44.06
N ALA A 93 -36.73 -26.67 42.73
CA ALA A 93 -35.51 -26.98 41.99
C ALA A 93 -34.30 -26.18 42.47
N THR A 94 -34.48 -24.89 42.72
CA THR A 94 -33.42 -24.02 43.27
C THR A 94 -32.95 -24.50 44.64
N THR A 95 -33.87 -24.93 45.52
CA THR A 95 -33.55 -25.41 46.87
C THR A 95 -32.75 -26.72 46.81
N VAL A 96 -33.17 -27.67 45.98
CA VAL A 96 -32.48 -28.95 45.76
C VAL A 96 -31.07 -28.72 45.22
N LEU A 97 -30.92 -27.86 44.21
CA LEU A 97 -29.63 -27.62 43.55
C LEU A 97 -28.68 -26.73 44.37
N LYS A 98 -29.19 -25.92 45.31
CA LYS A 98 -28.35 -25.14 46.25
C LYS A 98 -27.75 -25.98 47.37
N ALA A 99 -28.24 -27.20 47.60
CA ALA A 99 -27.73 -28.07 48.66
C ALA A 99 -26.25 -28.40 48.45
N ASP A 100 -25.47 -28.29 49.53
CA ASP A 100 -24.02 -28.46 49.49
C ASP A 100 -23.62 -29.87 48.99
N GLY A 101 -22.65 -29.93 48.08
CA GLY A 101 -22.18 -31.17 47.46
C GLY A 101 -22.96 -31.65 46.23
N VAL A 102 -24.11 -31.06 45.88
CA VAL A 102 -24.80 -31.39 44.61
C VAL A 102 -23.93 -30.93 43.43
N LYS A 103 -23.72 -31.81 42.46
CA LYS A 103 -23.02 -31.53 41.21
C LYS A 103 -23.87 -31.93 40.02
N LEU A 104 -23.71 -31.21 38.91
CA LEU A 104 -24.34 -31.50 37.63
C LEU A 104 -23.28 -31.75 36.56
N VAL A 105 -23.69 -32.40 35.47
CA VAL A 105 -22.81 -32.76 34.37
C VAL A 105 -22.70 -31.59 33.40
N SER A 106 -21.47 -31.10 33.20
CA SER A 106 -21.13 -30.11 32.17
C SER A 106 -21.14 -30.72 30.77
N ALA A 107 -21.10 -29.90 29.73
CA ALA A 107 -21.05 -30.34 28.34
C ALA A 107 -19.75 -31.10 27.99
N SER A 108 -18.68 -30.93 28.77
CA SER A 108 -17.46 -31.74 28.70
C SER A 108 -17.56 -33.13 29.35
N GLY A 109 -18.65 -33.37 30.10
CA GLY A 109 -18.79 -34.56 30.95
C GLY A 109 -18.12 -34.43 32.34
N ALA A 110 -17.56 -33.28 32.72
CA ALA A 110 -17.10 -33.04 34.08
C ALA A 110 -18.29 -32.75 35.01
N ALA A 111 -18.27 -33.27 36.25
CA ALA A 111 -19.24 -32.91 37.26
C ALA A 111 -18.82 -31.62 37.99
N ARG A 112 -19.70 -30.63 38.01
CA ARG A 112 -19.45 -29.27 38.51
C ARG A 112 -20.60 -28.82 39.40
N ALA A 113 -20.30 -27.93 40.34
CA ALA A 113 -21.34 -27.31 41.18
C ALA A 113 -22.32 -26.50 40.30
N PRO A 114 -23.64 -26.53 40.56
CA PRO A 114 -24.64 -25.71 39.87
C PRO A 114 -24.28 -24.22 39.79
N GLN A 115 -23.64 -23.68 40.82
CA GLN A 115 -23.21 -22.27 40.90
C GLN A 115 -22.05 -21.94 39.94
N LYS A 116 -21.39 -22.94 39.35
CA LYS A 116 -20.28 -22.80 38.39
C LYS A 116 -20.64 -23.31 36.99
N LEU A 117 -21.94 -23.45 36.72
CA LEU A 117 -22.44 -23.88 35.42
C LEU A 117 -23.42 -22.86 34.87
N ALA A 118 -23.15 -22.41 33.65
CA ALA A 118 -24.09 -21.60 32.88
C ALA A 118 -25.02 -22.50 32.05
N PHE A 119 -26.19 -21.98 31.67
CA PHE A 119 -27.06 -22.62 30.67
C PHE A 119 -26.31 -22.80 29.35
N ALA A 120 -26.77 -23.74 28.51
CA ALA A 120 -26.12 -24.05 27.25
C ALA A 120 -26.01 -22.81 26.33
N HIS A 121 -24.79 -22.32 26.15
CA HIS A 121 -24.42 -21.25 25.21
C HIS A 121 -23.05 -21.58 24.59
N ASP A 122 -22.92 -21.52 23.28
CA ASP A 122 -21.72 -21.99 22.55
C ASP A 122 -20.46 -21.14 22.78
N SER A 123 -20.62 -19.91 23.23
CA SER A 123 -19.49 -19.03 23.57
C SER A 123 -18.80 -19.37 24.90
N ILE A 124 -19.41 -20.24 25.74
CA ILE A 124 -18.86 -20.66 27.05
C ILE A 124 -18.15 -22.01 26.89
N HIS A 125 -16.99 -22.15 27.54
CA HIS A 125 -16.18 -23.35 27.52
C HIS A 125 -17.01 -24.58 27.98
N PRO A 126 -16.89 -25.76 27.32
CA PRO A 126 -17.73 -26.93 27.60
C PRO A 126 -17.73 -27.43 29.06
N GLU A 127 -16.66 -27.15 29.83
CA GLU A 127 -16.61 -27.48 31.26
C GLU A 127 -17.44 -26.56 32.16
N ASP A 128 -17.64 -25.29 31.78
CA ASP A 128 -18.37 -24.29 32.56
C ASP A 128 -19.82 -24.14 32.05
N ARG A 129 -20.18 -24.96 31.08
CA ARG A 129 -21.48 -25.01 30.41
C ARG A 129 -22.21 -26.29 30.78
N LEU A 130 -23.49 -26.20 31.11
CA LEU A 130 -24.34 -27.36 31.42
C LEU A 130 -24.52 -28.27 30.19
N ASP A 131 -24.58 -29.60 30.39
CA ASP A 131 -24.96 -30.56 29.33
C ASP A 131 -26.28 -30.15 28.67
N GLN A 132 -26.37 -30.24 27.34
CA GLN A 132 -27.50 -29.71 26.59
C GLN A 132 -28.84 -30.39 26.93
N ARG A 133 -28.82 -31.68 27.28
CA ARG A 133 -30.02 -32.43 27.70
C ARG A 133 -30.46 -31.96 29.08
N ILE A 134 -29.50 -31.79 29.99
CA ILE A 134 -29.79 -31.30 31.36
C ILE A 134 -30.27 -29.86 31.31
N SER A 135 -29.67 -29.03 30.45
CA SER A 135 -30.09 -27.65 30.21
C SER A 135 -31.54 -27.55 29.74
N ARG A 136 -32.03 -28.48 28.92
CA ARG A 136 -33.45 -28.56 28.51
C ARG A 136 -34.36 -29.00 29.67
N ALA A 137 -33.91 -29.98 30.46
CA ALA A 137 -34.70 -30.44 31.61
C ALA A 137 -34.90 -29.36 32.68
N LEU A 138 -33.92 -28.46 32.84
CA LEU A 138 -33.93 -27.37 33.82
C LEU A 138 -34.38 -26.02 33.25
N GLU A 139 -35.03 -26.01 32.08
CA GLU A 139 -35.45 -24.78 31.40
C GLU A 139 -36.40 -23.92 32.25
N VAL A 140 -37.18 -24.55 33.15
CA VAL A 140 -38.06 -23.85 34.12
C VAL A 140 -37.30 -22.86 35.01
N LEU A 141 -36.03 -23.12 35.33
CA LEU A 141 -35.20 -22.22 36.13
C LEU A 141 -34.81 -20.95 35.37
N ARG A 142 -34.83 -21.00 34.03
CA ARG A 142 -34.53 -19.83 33.19
C ARG A 142 -35.69 -18.83 33.17
N ALA A 143 -36.92 -19.31 33.33
CA ALA A 143 -38.13 -18.49 33.32
C ALA A 143 -38.39 -17.76 34.65
N GLU A 144 -37.80 -18.22 35.76
CA GLU A 144 -37.88 -17.58 37.08
C GLU A 144 -36.63 -16.79 37.49
N GLN A 145 -35.62 -16.72 36.62
CA GLN A 145 -34.63 -15.67 36.79
C GLN A 145 -35.36 -14.33 36.69
N PRO A 146 -35.14 -13.40 37.64
CA PRO A 146 -35.87 -12.14 37.67
C PRO A 146 -35.75 -11.44 36.31
N ASP A 147 -36.79 -10.67 35.94
CA ASP A 147 -36.64 -9.66 34.88
C ASP A 147 -35.34 -8.90 35.15
N LEU A 148 -34.59 -8.62 34.07
CA LEU A 148 -33.28 -7.95 34.06
C LEU A 148 -33.16 -7.05 35.31
N PRO A 149 -32.18 -7.28 36.22
CA PRO A 149 -32.00 -6.37 37.35
C PRO A 149 -31.98 -4.93 36.81
N GLU A 150 -32.60 -4.00 37.55
CA GLU A 150 -32.49 -2.57 37.24
C GLU A 150 -31.05 -2.26 36.83
N PRO A 151 -30.83 -1.48 35.76
CA PRO A 151 -29.52 -1.31 35.15
C PRO A 151 -28.52 -0.98 36.25
N ILE A 152 -27.60 -1.91 36.50
CA ILE A 152 -26.57 -1.74 37.52
C ILE A 152 -25.77 -0.50 37.12
N GLU A 153 -25.94 0.59 37.86
CA GLU A 153 -24.99 1.69 37.90
C GLU A 153 -23.65 1.10 38.40
N GLU A 154 -22.58 1.40 37.68
CA GLU A 154 -21.19 0.98 37.93
C GLU A 154 -20.77 -0.40 37.37
N VAL A 155 -20.40 -0.39 36.08
CA VAL A 155 -19.19 -1.06 35.62
C VAL A 155 -18.23 0.05 35.17
N PRO A 156 -16.93 0.03 35.54
CA PRO A 156 -16.00 1.07 35.13
C PRO A 156 -15.86 1.10 33.60
N ASP A 157 -16.35 2.21 33.04
CA ASP A 157 -15.88 2.95 31.86
C ASP A 157 -14.94 2.21 30.88
N VAL A 158 -15.46 1.79 29.71
CA VAL A 158 -14.67 1.72 28.46
C VAL A 158 -15.58 1.88 27.23
N SER A 159 -16.18 3.06 27.05
CA SER A 159 -16.40 3.68 25.73
C SER A 159 -17.22 4.94 25.92
N ASP A 160 -16.77 6.04 25.32
CA ASP A 160 -17.62 7.20 25.05
C ASP A 160 -18.98 6.70 24.52
N GLN A 161 -20.05 6.89 25.30
CA GLN A 161 -21.40 6.43 24.94
C GLN A 161 -22.01 7.28 23.81
N SER A 162 -21.26 8.27 23.30
CA SER A 162 -21.60 8.94 22.06
C SER A 162 -21.63 7.97 20.87
N ALA A 163 -22.37 8.34 19.82
CA ALA A 163 -22.32 7.63 18.56
C ALA A 163 -20.88 7.53 17.99
N ALA A 164 -19.99 8.48 18.32
CA ALA A 164 -18.60 8.46 17.89
C ALA A 164 -17.78 7.39 18.62
N GLY A 165 -17.98 7.22 19.93
CA GLY A 165 -17.32 6.17 20.70
C GLY A 165 -17.77 4.76 20.32
N LEU A 166 -19.06 4.58 20.01
CA LEU A 166 -19.57 3.32 19.44
C LEU A 166 -18.85 2.96 18.11
N VAL A 167 -18.72 3.94 17.22
CA VAL A 167 -18.05 3.77 15.93
C VAL A 167 -16.57 3.43 16.13
N ALA A 168 -15.85 4.12 17.03
CA ALA A 168 -14.46 3.84 17.33
C ALA A 168 -14.25 2.41 17.85
N THR A 169 -15.10 1.96 18.77
CA THR A 169 -15.07 0.60 19.34
C THR A 169 -15.31 -0.47 18.28
N LEU A 170 -16.35 -0.33 17.46
CA LEU A 170 -16.66 -1.27 16.37
C LEU A 170 -15.56 -1.29 15.31
N ARG A 171 -14.99 -0.13 14.98
CA ARG A 171 -13.86 -0.02 14.05
C ARG A 171 -12.64 -0.77 14.59
N GLY A 172 -12.29 -0.59 15.86
CA GLY A 172 -11.20 -1.31 16.52
C GLY A 172 -11.41 -2.83 16.62
N LEU A 173 -12.67 -3.27 16.67
CA LEU A 173 -13.04 -4.69 16.67
C LEU A 173 -12.88 -5.34 15.29
N PHE A 174 -13.40 -4.68 14.24
CA PHE A 174 -13.54 -5.30 12.91
C PHE A 174 -12.47 -4.91 11.89
N ASN A 175 -11.72 -3.82 12.06
CA ASN A 175 -10.62 -3.51 11.14
C ASN A 175 -9.56 -4.63 11.04
N PRO A 176 -9.15 -5.29 12.14
CA PRO A 176 -8.23 -6.42 12.06
C PRO A 176 -8.75 -7.58 11.21
N TRP A 177 -10.06 -7.72 11.01
CA TRP A 177 -10.64 -8.83 10.23
C TRP A 177 -10.38 -8.68 8.73
N ARG A 178 -10.07 -7.47 8.26
CA ARG A 178 -9.73 -7.18 6.85
C ARG A 178 -8.47 -7.91 6.39
N THR A 179 -7.61 -8.35 7.31
CA THR A 179 -6.41 -9.13 6.98
C THR A 179 -6.70 -10.62 6.81
N THR A 180 -7.87 -11.10 7.22
CA THR A 180 -8.24 -12.53 7.15
C THR A 180 -9.37 -12.77 6.15
N LEU A 181 -10.37 -11.89 6.08
CA LEU A 181 -11.52 -12.01 5.18
C LEU A 181 -11.18 -11.53 3.76
N SER A 182 -11.60 -12.28 2.75
CA SER A 182 -11.54 -11.84 1.34
C SER A 182 -12.67 -10.87 0.98
N ALA A 183 -13.83 -11.03 1.61
CA ALA A 183 -15.00 -10.16 1.47
C ALA A 183 -15.37 -9.52 2.82
N CYS A 184 -15.46 -8.20 2.86
CA CYS A 184 -15.76 -7.44 4.07
C CYS A 184 -17.26 -7.10 4.22
N GLU A 185 -18.05 -7.28 3.17
CA GLU A 185 -19.48 -7.01 3.11
C GLU A 185 -20.28 -7.70 4.22
N PRO A 186 -19.95 -8.93 4.67
CA PRO A 186 -20.59 -9.55 5.84
C PRO A 186 -20.43 -8.75 7.14
N ILE A 187 -19.31 -8.04 7.33
CA ILE A 187 -19.12 -7.12 8.47
C ILE A 187 -20.08 -5.93 8.29
N GLY A 188 -20.09 -5.32 7.10
CA GLY A 188 -21.00 -4.23 6.78
C GLY A 188 -22.46 -4.58 7.07
N ALA A 189 -22.90 -5.77 6.66
CA ALA A 189 -24.27 -6.25 6.88
C ALA A 189 -24.62 -6.43 8.37
N LEU A 190 -23.69 -6.93 9.20
CA LEU A 190 -23.89 -6.98 10.64
C LEU A 190 -24.00 -5.57 11.23
N LEU A 191 -23.11 -4.65 10.84
CA LEU A 191 -23.12 -3.27 11.31
C LEU A 191 -24.41 -2.52 10.94
N CYS A 192 -25.04 -2.84 9.81
CA CYS A 192 -26.34 -2.27 9.44
C CYS A 192 -27.46 -2.54 10.46
N LEU A 193 -27.34 -3.61 11.25
CA LEU A 193 -28.33 -4.04 12.23
C LEU A 193 -28.18 -3.32 13.59
N LEU A 194 -27.03 -2.71 13.86
CA LEU A 194 -26.65 -2.15 15.18
C LEU A 194 -27.00 -0.66 15.32
N GLY A 195 -28.08 -0.21 14.68
CA GLY A 195 -28.57 1.17 14.78
C GLY A 195 -27.87 2.18 13.86
N ALA A 196 -28.32 3.44 13.94
CA ALA A 196 -27.89 4.51 13.02
C ALA A 196 -26.39 4.86 13.14
N GLY A 197 -25.82 4.81 14.36
CA GLY A 197 -24.39 5.04 14.59
C GLY A 197 -23.52 4.03 13.84
N ALA A 198 -23.78 2.73 14.01
CA ALA A 198 -23.04 1.67 13.31
C ALA A 198 -23.30 1.63 11.80
N GLN A 199 -24.48 2.05 11.33
CA GLN A 199 -24.78 2.16 9.90
C GLN A 199 -23.81 3.11 9.17
N SER A 200 -23.40 4.21 9.79
CA SER A 200 -22.39 5.11 9.20
C SER A 200 -21.06 4.38 8.93
N LEU A 201 -20.60 3.57 9.89
CA LEU A 201 -19.40 2.75 9.79
C LEU A 201 -19.55 1.61 8.77
N SER A 202 -20.75 1.04 8.62
CA SER A 202 -21.00 -0.10 7.71
C SER A 202 -20.53 0.16 6.28
N ARG A 203 -20.62 1.41 5.82
CA ARG A 203 -20.19 1.86 4.48
C ARG A 203 -18.69 1.64 4.23
N GLU A 204 -17.86 1.65 5.27
CA GLU A 204 -16.41 1.36 5.15
C GLU A 204 -16.13 -0.10 4.74
N PHE A 205 -17.09 -1.01 4.94
CA PHE A 205 -16.93 -2.45 4.72
C PHE A 205 -17.62 -2.97 3.45
N PHE A 206 -18.32 -2.09 2.73
CA PHE A 206 -19.01 -2.45 1.50
C PHE A 206 -18.22 -2.02 0.26
N SER A 207 -17.92 -2.97 -0.65
CA SER A 207 -17.29 -2.65 -1.94
C SER A 207 -18.30 -2.63 -3.09
N THR A 208 -19.14 -3.67 -3.19
CA THR A 208 -20.08 -3.87 -4.31
C THR A 208 -21.54 -3.71 -3.92
N TRP A 209 -21.87 -4.05 -2.67
CA TRP A 209 -23.18 -3.84 -2.09
C TRP A 209 -23.26 -2.47 -1.42
N SER A 210 -24.46 -2.09 -1.00
CA SER A 210 -24.74 -0.92 -0.18
C SER A 210 -25.53 -1.31 1.08
N PRO A 211 -25.45 -0.51 2.16
CA PRO A 211 -26.32 -0.69 3.32
C PRO A 211 -27.81 -0.74 2.93
N GLU A 212 -28.21 0.08 1.95
CA GLU A 212 -29.58 0.17 1.46
C GLU A 212 -30.03 -1.13 0.80
N GLU A 213 -29.22 -1.73 -0.08
CA GLU A 213 -29.53 -3.02 -0.72
C GLU A 213 -29.63 -4.17 0.29
N VAL A 214 -28.77 -4.18 1.32
CA VAL A 214 -28.85 -5.17 2.39
C VAL A 214 -30.15 -5.00 3.18
N LEU A 215 -30.51 -3.77 3.54
CA LEU A 215 -31.75 -3.48 4.27
C LEU A 215 -33.00 -3.79 3.44
N ASP A 216 -32.97 -3.53 2.14
CA ASP A 216 -34.07 -3.87 1.22
C ASP A 216 -34.23 -5.39 1.12
N TRP A 217 -33.13 -6.13 0.95
CA TRP A 217 -33.17 -7.58 0.94
C TRP A 217 -33.74 -8.15 2.25
N LEU A 218 -33.30 -7.63 3.40
CA LEU A 218 -33.83 -8.05 4.71
C LEU A 218 -35.31 -7.76 4.84
N GLU A 219 -35.77 -6.60 4.36
CA GLU A 219 -37.15 -6.19 4.46
C GLU A 219 -38.08 -6.99 3.54
N GLU A 220 -37.62 -7.40 2.36
CA GLU A 220 -38.35 -8.30 1.46
C GLU A 220 -38.47 -9.73 2.01
N ASN A 221 -37.50 -10.16 2.83
CA ASN A 221 -37.41 -11.53 3.34
C ASN A 221 -37.86 -11.68 4.81
N ASP A 222 -38.37 -10.61 5.44
CA ASP A 222 -38.87 -10.65 6.81
C ASP A 222 -40.35 -11.05 6.90
N GLN A 223 -40.58 -12.23 7.47
CA GLN A 223 -41.92 -12.79 7.68
C GLN A 223 -42.76 -12.00 8.70
N THR A 224 -42.13 -11.16 9.54
CA THR A 224 -42.85 -10.37 10.55
C THR A 224 -43.15 -8.94 10.12
N ARG A 225 -42.80 -8.55 8.88
CA ARG A 225 -43.04 -7.20 8.34
C ARG A 225 -44.49 -6.76 8.43
N GLY A 226 -45.43 -7.66 8.17
CA GLY A 226 -46.88 -7.37 8.21
C GLY A 226 -47.42 -7.11 9.62
N THR A 227 -46.77 -7.63 10.67
CA THR A 227 -47.23 -7.54 12.06
C THR A 227 -46.43 -6.54 12.90
N LEU A 228 -45.11 -6.45 12.70
CA LEU A 228 -44.21 -5.62 13.50
C LEU A 228 -43.69 -4.38 12.74
N GLY A 229 -44.12 -4.19 11.50
CA GLY A 229 -43.70 -3.07 10.65
C GLY A 229 -42.33 -3.27 10.00
N ARG A 230 -41.83 -2.22 9.36
CA ARG A 230 -40.59 -2.25 8.57
C ARG A 230 -39.38 -2.49 9.46
N ILE A 231 -38.40 -3.24 8.96
CA ILE A 231 -37.20 -3.54 9.74
C ILE A 231 -36.36 -2.28 9.97
N ARG A 232 -36.32 -1.37 8.99
CA ARG A 232 -35.65 -0.07 9.10
C ARG A 232 -36.19 0.77 10.26
N ASP A 233 -37.51 0.77 10.47
CA ASP A 233 -38.14 1.51 11.56
C ASP A 233 -37.81 0.90 12.92
N ARG A 234 -37.73 -0.43 13.00
CA ARG A 234 -37.29 -1.12 14.21
C ARG A 234 -35.84 -0.80 14.56
N ILE A 235 -34.93 -0.82 13.57
CA ILE A 235 -33.53 -0.44 13.79
C ILE A 235 -33.41 1.00 14.30
N ARG A 236 -34.19 1.94 13.74
CA ARG A 236 -34.19 3.36 14.15
C ARG A 236 -34.71 3.60 15.57
N ARG A 237 -35.60 2.74 16.06
CA ARG A 237 -36.18 2.84 17.41
C ARG A 237 -35.33 2.16 18.49
N ARG A 238 -34.24 1.49 18.10
CA ARG A 238 -33.32 0.83 19.01
C ARG A 238 -32.04 1.63 19.18
N GLU A 239 -31.62 1.79 20.43
CA GLU A 239 -30.27 2.25 20.78
C GLU A 239 -29.42 1.03 21.12
N PHE A 240 -28.24 0.89 20.53
CA PHE A 240 -27.35 -0.25 20.79
C PHE A 240 -26.17 0.18 21.66
N ARG A 241 -25.99 -0.48 22.81
CA ARG A 241 -24.84 -0.30 23.71
C ARG A 241 -23.96 -1.55 23.65
N LEU A 242 -22.66 -1.37 23.40
CA LEU A 242 -21.73 -2.50 23.20
C LEU A 242 -20.70 -2.56 24.33
N LEU A 243 -20.40 -3.77 24.78
CA LEU A 243 -19.28 -4.06 25.67
C LEU A 243 -18.34 -5.07 24.98
N ILE A 244 -17.07 -4.71 24.82
CA ILE A 244 -16.07 -5.58 24.19
C ILE A 244 -15.31 -6.35 25.26
N VAL A 245 -15.37 -7.67 25.21
CA VAL A 245 -14.62 -8.56 26.11
C VAL A 245 -13.37 -9.08 25.41
N THR A 246 -12.20 -8.82 26.00
CA THR A 246 -10.89 -9.23 25.49
C THR A 246 -10.26 -10.38 26.28
N GLU A 247 -10.75 -10.62 27.50
CA GLU A 247 -10.24 -11.64 28.41
C GLU A 247 -10.66 -13.07 28.00
N PRO A 248 -9.90 -14.10 28.37
CA PRO A 248 -10.25 -15.51 28.10
C PRO A 248 -11.43 -16.00 28.96
N CYS A 249 -11.87 -15.20 29.93
CA CYS A 249 -13.00 -15.46 30.79
C CYS A 249 -14.00 -14.30 30.69
N ALA A 250 -15.26 -14.56 31.09
CA ALA A 250 -16.27 -13.53 31.24
C ALA A 250 -17.17 -13.83 32.44
N VAL A 251 -17.65 -12.78 33.10
CA VAL A 251 -18.68 -12.90 34.15
C VAL A 251 -20.02 -13.24 33.50
N VAL A 252 -20.55 -14.41 33.87
CA VAL A 252 -21.84 -14.92 33.40
C VAL A 252 -22.71 -15.37 34.57
N CYS A 253 -23.99 -15.60 34.30
CA CYS A 253 -24.92 -16.09 35.30
C CYS A 253 -24.95 -17.62 35.31
N SER A 254 -24.81 -18.20 36.50
CA SER A 254 -25.02 -19.63 36.72
C SER A 254 -26.49 -20.00 36.57
N ILE A 255 -26.79 -21.30 36.44
CA ILE A 255 -28.17 -21.79 36.39
C ILE A 255 -28.99 -21.48 37.65
N LEU A 256 -28.34 -21.03 38.73
CA LEU A 256 -28.98 -20.64 39.99
C LEU A 256 -29.08 -19.11 40.18
N GLY A 257 -28.71 -18.31 39.17
CA GLY A 257 -28.81 -16.85 39.24
C GLY A 257 -27.58 -16.12 39.77
N ASN A 258 -26.59 -16.83 40.33
CA ASN A 258 -25.37 -16.20 40.86
C ASN A 258 -24.37 -15.93 39.74
N GLU A 259 -23.64 -14.81 39.83
CA GLU A 259 -22.53 -14.51 38.93
C GLU A 259 -21.31 -15.38 39.22
N PHE A 260 -20.64 -15.83 38.16
CA PHE A 260 -19.34 -16.47 38.26
C PHE A 260 -18.49 -16.19 37.01
N GLU A 261 -17.19 -16.27 37.17
CA GLU A 261 -16.23 -16.16 36.07
C GLU A 261 -16.18 -17.49 35.30
N ALA A 262 -16.66 -17.49 34.06
CA ALA A 262 -16.65 -18.65 33.17
C ALA A 262 -15.59 -18.50 32.08
N ARG A 263 -14.93 -19.60 31.73
CA ARG A 263 -14.00 -19.63 30.59
C ARG A 263 -14.78 -19.50 29.29
N LEU A 264 -14.23 -18.77 28.34
CA LEU A 264 -14.78 -18.66 26.99
C LEU A 264 -14.31 -19.83 26.12
N ALA A 265 -15.16 -20.29 25.21
CA ALA A 265 -14.82 -21.38 24.29
C ALA A 265 -13.73 -20.97 23.29
N ASP A 266 -12.82 -21.86 22.89
CA ASP A 266 -11.79 -21.51 21.90
C ASP A 266 -12.38 -21.23 20.51
N GLN A 267 -13.41 -21.98 20.12
CA GLN A 267 -14.14 -21.82 18.85
C GLN A 267 -15.62 -21.52 19.12
N PRO A 268 -15.98 -20.24 19.33
CA PRO A 268 -17.37 -19.86 19.51
C PRO A 268 -18.16 -19.97 18.19
N SER A 269 -19.49 -20.11 18.27
CA SER A 269 -20.39 -20.08 17.09
C SER A 269 -20.97 -18.69 16.82
N THR A 270 -20.82 -17.74 17.75
CA THR A 270 -21.27 -16.34 17.62
C THR A 270 -20.30 -15.40 18.37
N LEU A 271 -20.27 -14.12 18.01
CA LEU A 271 -19.51 -13.10 18.75
C LEU A 271 -20.20 -12.68 20.06
N LEU A 272 -21.48 -13.01 20.21
CA LEU A 272 -22.26 -12.65 21.39
C LEU A 272 -21.84 -13.48 22.60
N LEU A 273 -21.69 -12.80 23.74
CA LEU A 273 -21.50 -13.42 25.05
C LEU A 273 -22.80 -13.29 25.85
N PRO A 274 -23.23 -14.36 26.54
CA PRO A 274 -24.43 -14.32 27.35
C PRO A 274 -24.19 -13.53 28.64
N TYR A 275 -25.23 -12.85 29.11
CA TYR A 275 -25.30 -12.29 30.46
C TYR A 275 -26.71 -12.45 30.99
N HIS A 276 -26.84 -12.90 32.24
CA HIS A 276 -28.13 -13.31 32.83
C HIS A 276 -28.96 -14.25 31.95
N GLY A 277 -28.28 -15.15 31.21
CA GLY A 277 -28.95 -16.15 30.37
C GLY A 277 -29.42 -15.66 28.99
N TYR A 278 -29.27 -14.37 28.68
CA TYR A 278 -29.63 -13.75 27.41
C TYR A 278 -28.37 -13.35 26.61
N SER A 279 -28.41 -13.48 25.28
CA SER A 279 -27.31 -12.99 24.42
C SER A 279 -27.42 -11.49 24.13
N ILE A 280 -28.63 -10.92 24.26
CA ILE A 280 -28.92 -9.50 24.09
C ILE A 280 -29.89 -9.07 25.20
N GLU A 281 -29.49 -8.07 26.00
CA GLU A 281 -30.35 -7.48 27.02
C GLU A 281 -31.12 -6.32 26.39
N ALA A 282 -32.42 -6.20 26.65
CA ALA A 282 -33.22 -5.11 26.11
C ALA A 282 -34.16 -4.53 27.16
N TRP A 283 -34.18 -3.21 27.28
CA TRP A 283 -35.07 -2.47 28.17
C TRP A 283 -35.61 -1.20 27.49
N GLN A 284 -36.42 -0.43 28.21
CA GLN A 284 -36.97 0.84 27.74
C GLN A 284 -36.34 1.99 28.53
N GLU A 285 -35.84 3.02 27.83
CA GLU A 285 -35.43 4.31 28.40
C GLU A 285 -36.15 5.42 27.63
N ASP A 286 -36.93 6.24 28.33
CA ASP A 286 -37.74 7.31 27.75
C ASP A 286 -38.58 6.87 26.52
N CYS A 287 -38.16 7.28 25.32
CA CYS A 287 -38.82 7.03 24.03
C CYS A 287 -38.06 6.05 23.12
N HIS A 288 -36.96 5.46 23.59
CA HIS A 288 -36.17 4.48 22.85
C HIS A 288 -36.05 3.17 23.63
N SER A 289 -35.91 2.08 22.88
CA SER A 289 -35.58 0.80 23.49
C SER A 289 -34.09 0.54 23.35
N VAL A 290 -33.43 0.39 24.48
CA VAL A 290 -31.99 0.15 24.53
C VAL A 290 -31.74 -1.36 24.44
N CYS A 291 -30.76 -1.75 23.63
CA CYS A 291 -30.27 -3.12 23.50
C CYS A 291 -28.77 -3.15 23.84
N ARG A 292 -28.39 -3.91 24.87
CA ARG A 292 -26.98 -4.13 25.23
C ARG A 292 -26.48 -5.46 24.69
N LEU A 293 -25.32 -5.42 24.02
CA LEU A 293 -24.65 -6.60 23.48
C LEU A 293 -23.24 -6.68 24.07
N ARG A 294 -22.84 -7.87 24.52
CA ARG A 294 -21.45 -8.18 24.87
C ARG A 294 -20.82 -8.91 23.70
N LEU A 295 -19.82 -8.29 23.06
CA LEU A 295 -19.11 -8.87 21.93
C LEU A 295 -17.71 -9.31 22.36
N ARG A 296 -17.31 -10.50 21.93
CA ARG A 296 -15.95 -10.98 22.13
C ARG A 296 -15.00 -10.43 21.07
N LYS A 297 -13.86 -9.87 21.50
CA LYS A 297 -12.73 -9.58 20.62
C LYS A 297 -11.89 -10.84 20.41
N LEU A 298 -11.73 -11.25 19.16
CA LEU A 298 -10.89 -12.41 18.81
C LEU A 298 -9.44 -11.97 18.58
N ALA A 299 -8.49 -12.80 19.02
CA ALA A 299 -7.07 -12.66 18.73
C ALA A 299 -6.76 -13.30 17.36
N LEU A 300 -6.82 -12.50 16.29
CA LEU A 300 -6.65 -12.96 14.90
C LEU A 300 -5.17 -13.16 14.49
N ASP A 301 -4.24 -12.63 15.29
CA ASP A 301 -2.80 -12.67 15.08
C ASP A 301 -2.17 -14.08 15.14
N ARG A 302 -2.90 -15.08 15.68
CA ARG A 302 -2.40 -16.45 15.85
C ARG A 302 -2.79 -17.43 14.74
N GLY A 303 -3.49 -16.99 13.69
CA GLY A 303 -3.93 -17.88 12.60
C GLY A 303 -4.96 -18.94 13.02
N ASN A 304 -5.55 -18.81 14.22
CA ASN A 304 -6.46 -19.80 14.81
C ASN A 304 -7.87 -19.84 14.15
N TYR A 305 -8.20 -18.84 13.33
CA TYR A 305 -9.50 -18.72 12.70
C TYR A 305 -9.38 -18.67 11.19
N THR A 306 -10.06 -19.59 10.51
CA THR A 306 -10.19 -19.57 9.06
C THR A 306 -11.26 -18.57 8.62
N GLU A 307 -11.22 -18.19 7.35
CA GLU A 307 -12.21 -17.29 6.76
C GLU A 307 -13.64 -17.83 6.88
N GLU A 308 -13.82 -19.14 6.68
CA GLU A 308 -15.12 -19.81 6.81
C GLU A 308 -15.69 -19.68 8.23
N VAL A 309 -14.83 -19.80 9.25
CA VAL A 309 -15.22 -19.64 10.65
C VAL A 309 -15.63 -18.20 10.94
N LEU A 310 -14.87 -17.22 10.47
CA LEU A 310 -15.19 -15.80 10.66
C LEU A 310 -16.49 -15.40 9.95
N LEU A 311 -16.72 -15.90 8.73
CA LEU A 311 -17.98 -15.68 8.00
C LEU A 311 -19.17 -16.32 8.73
N ALA A 312 -19.01 -17.53 9.27
CA ALA A 312 -20.03 -18.18 10.07
C ALA A 312 -20.35 -17.37 11.33
N LEU A 313 -19.32 -16.87 12.04
CA LEU A 313 -19.49 -16.02 13.22
C LEU A 313 -20.30 -14.76 12.92
N LEU A 314 -19.98 -14.04 11.85
CA LEU A 314 -20.72 -12.84 11.44
C LEU A 314 -22.18 -13.17 11.11
N ARG A 315 -22.41 -14.27 10.38
CA ARG A 315 -23.75 -14.74 9.98
C ARG A 315 -24.60 -15.09 11.20
N GLU A 316 -24.08 -15.89 12.12
CA GLU A 316 -24.81 -16.31 13.33
C GLU A 316 -25.03 -15.14 14.29
N THR A 317 -24.06 -14.23 14.40
CA THR A 317 -24.22 -12.98 15.17
C THR A 317 -25.34 -12.11 14.60
N ALA A 318 -25.36 -11.90 13.28
CA ALA A 318 -26.40 -11.12 12.60
C ALA A 318 -27.79 -11.77 12.76
N GLY A 319 -27.87 -13.09 12.62
CA GLY A 319 -29.10 -13.85 12.85
C GLY A 319 -29.63 -13.69 14.28
N ALA A 320 -28.76 -13.74 15.28
CA ALA A 320 -29.13 -13.53 16.68
C ALA A 320 -29.62 -12.09 16.95
N VAL A 321 -28.98 -11.07 16.37
CA VAL A 321 -29.43 -9.67 16.47
C VAL A 321 -30.82 -9.48 15.86
N LEU A 322 -31.05 -10.04 14.66
CA LEU A 322 -32.35 -9.99 14.00
C LEU A 322 -33.44 -10.65 14.85
N ALA A 323 -33.18 -11.84 15.37
CA ALA A 323 -34.16 -12.61 16.13
C ALA A 323 -34.44 -12.00 17.51
N GLN A 324 -33.39 -11.64 18.27
CA GLN A 324 -33.52 -11.25 19.68
C GLN A 324 -33.78 -9.75 19.87
N ALA A 325 -33.06 -8.88 19.15
CA ALA A 325 -33.20 -7.42 19.31
C ALA A 325 -34.34 -6.83 18.46
N LEU A 326 -34.42 -7.28 17.20
CA LEU A 326 -35.34 -6.73 16.19
C LEU A 326 -36.62 -7.56 16.00
N ARG A 327 -36.70 -8.75 16.62
CA ARG A 327 -37.83 -9.69 16.51
C ARG A 327 -38.22 -9.98 15.05
N ALA A 328 -37.23 -9.96 14.15
CA ALA A 328 -37.37 -10.25 12.74
C ALA A 328 -37.20 -11.75 12.50
N LYS A 329 -37.99 -12.32 11.59
CA LYS A 329 -37.90 -13.73 11.23
C LYS A 329 -37.43 -13.85 9.79
N VAL A 330 -36.10 -13.81 9.64
CA VAL A 330 -35.37 -13.82 8.37
C VAL A 330 -34.30 -14.91 8.42
N ASP A 331 -34.20 -15.73 7.37
CA ASP A 331 -33.04 -16.60 7.18
C ASP A 331 -31.94 -15.82 6.45
N VAL A 332 -30.87 -15.47 7.16
CA VAL A 332 -29.77 -14.67 6.60
C VAL A 332 -28.75 -15.50 5.80
N ARG A 333 -28.84 -16.83 5.77
CA ARG A 333 -27.90 -17.69 5.03
C ARG A 333 -27.76 -17.30 3.55
N PRO A 334 -28.85 -17.12 2.78
CA PRO A 334 -28.74 -16.76 1.36
C PRO A 334 -28.12 -15.37 1.13
N LEU A 335 -28.33 -14.43 2.05
CA LEU A 335 -27.72 -13.11 1.99
C LEU A 335 -26.22 -13.21 2.23
N PHE A 336 -25.79 -13.86 3.31
CA PHE A 336 -24.37 -13.99 3.65
C PHE A 336 -23.58 -14.81 2.62
N GLU A 337 -24.20 -15.78 1.95
CA GLU A 337 -23.60 -16.49 0.80
C GLU A 337 -23.37 -15.58 -0.42
N LYS A 338 -24.22 -14.58 -0.64
CA LYS A 338 -24.04 -13.59 -1.70
C LYS A 338 -22.97 -12.57 -1.32
N LEU A 339 -23.01 -12.08 -0.06
CA LEU A 339 -22.06 -11.10 0.45
C LEU A 339 -20.63 -11.66 0.51
N SER A 340 -20.45 -12.93 0.88
CA SER A 340 -19.12 -13.56 0.88
C SER A 340 -18.51 -13.71 -0.52
N LYS A 341 -19.34 -13.63 -1.58
CA LYS A 341 -18.92 -13.68 -2.99
C LYS A 341 -18.88 -12.31 -3.66
N ALA A 342 -19.02 -11.22 -2.90
CA ALA A 342 -18.98 -9.83 -3.39
C ALA A 342 -17.75 -9.54 -4.28
N THR A 343 -16.65 -10.22 -3.99
CA THR A 343 -15.37 -10.13 -4.69
C THR A 343 -15.44 -10.63 -6.14
N GLN A 344 -16.28 -11.63 -6.40
CA GLN A 344 -16.56 -12.16 -7.75
C GLN A 344 -17.34 -11.13 -8.60
N LEU A 345 -18.04 -10.19 -7.96
CA LEU A 345 -18.85 -9.19 -8.65
C LEU A 345 -17.97 -8.11 -9.30
N HIS A 346 -16.78 -7.80 -8.78
CA HIS A 346 -15.88 -6.80 -9.36
C HIS A 346 -15.49 -7.11 -10.81
N VAL A 347 -15.12 -8.37 -11.08
CA VAL A 347 -14.77 -8.80 -12.44
C VAL A 347 -16.01 -8.80 -13.33
N ALA A 348 -17.16 -9.27 -12.85
CA ALA A 348 -18.40 -9.27 -13.63
C ALA A 348 -18.90 -7.85 -13.96
N VAL A 349 -18.80 -6.92 -13.01
CA VAL A 349 -19.13 -5.49 -13.20
C VAL A 349 -18.18 -4.89 -14.22
N ALA A 350 -16.86 -5.13 -14.07
CA ALA A 350 -15.88 -4.67 -15.05
C ALA A 350 -16.14 -5.24 -16.44
N GLN A 351 -16.46 -6.53 -16.57
CA GLN A 351 -16.83 -7.15 -17.85
C GLN A 351 -18.02 -6.44 -18.52
N ASN A 352 -19.04 -6.04 -17.74
CA ASN A 352 -20.18 -5.29 -18.28
C ASN A 352 -19.79 -3.90 -18.75
N MET A 353 -19.04 -3.16 -17.94
CA MET A 353 -18.59 -1.80 -18.28
C MET A 353 -17.62 -1.79 -19.47
N ILE A 354 -16.71 -2.77 -19.52
CA ILE A 354 -15.73 -2.92 -20.60
C ILE A 354 -16.42 -3.18 -21.93
N VAL A 355 -17.46 -4.02 -21.99
CA VAL A 355 -18.14 -4.29 -23.26
C VAL A 355 -18.72 -3.01 -23.87
N ASP A 356 -19.32 -2.13 -23.05
CA ASP A 356 -19.89 -0.88 -23.53
C ASP A 356 -18.82 0.07 -24.10
N GLN A 357 -17.68 0.17 -23.45
CA GLN A 357 -16.60 1.08 -23.86
C GLN A 357 -15.68 0.47 -24.94
N ALA A 358 -15.55 -0.86 -24.96
CA ALA A 358 -14.72 -1.58 -25.92
C ALA A 358 -15.23 -1.43 -27.35
N LEU A 359 -16.52 -1.16 -27.57
CA LEU A 359 -17.12 -1.05 -28.90
C LEU A 359 -16.41 -0.06 -29.83
N ALA A 360 -16.08 1.13 -29.32
CA ALA A 360 -15.37 2.14 -30.10
C ALA A 360 -13.89 1.76 -30.28
N PHE A 361 -13.27 1.20 -29.25
CA PHE A 361 -11.88 0.76 -29.33
C PHE A 361 -11.67 -0.42 -30.30
N LEU A 362 -12.56 -1.41 -30.28
CA LEU A 362 -12.54 -2.56 -31.21
C LEU A 362 -12.56 -2.10 -32.67
N ARG A 363 -13.30 -1.02 -32.98
CA ARG A 363 -13.29 -0.40 -34.31
C ARG A 363 -11.97 0.30 -34.61
N GLN A 364 -11.43 1.04 -33.65
CA GLN A 364 -10.17 1.78 -33.78
C GLN A 364 -8.98 0.86 -34.07
N ILE A 365 -8.95 -0.34 -33.50
CA ILE A 365 -7.87 -1.32 -33.73
C ILE A 365 -8.10 -2.21 -34.97
N GLY A 366 -9.22 -2.02 -35.68
CA GLY A 366 -9.54 -2.78 -36.88
C GLY A 366 -10.06 -4.20 -36.62
N ALA A 367 -10.63 -4.47 -35.44
CA ALA A 367 -11.09 -5.81 -35.07
C ALA A 367 -12.30 -6.29 -35.90
N GLN A 368 -13.01 -5.37 -36.57
CA GLN A 368 -14.08 -5.66 -37.54
C GLN A 368 -13.61 -6.45 -38.79
N SER A 369 -12.30 -6.70 -38.93
CA SER A 369 -11.76 -7.64 -39.90
C SER A 369 -12.23 -9.08 -39.64
N HIS A 370 -12.58 -9.44 -38.40
CA HIS A 370 -13.12 -10.75 -38.06
C HIS A 370 -14.65 -10.82 -38.33
N PRO A 371 -15.16 -11.80 -39.11
CA PRO A 371 -16.58 -11.87 -39.48
C PRO A 371 -17.55 -11.86 -38.30
N ASN A 372 -17.30 -12.68 -37.28
CA ASN A 372 -18.17 -12.79 -36.11
C ASN A 372 -18.24 -11.48 -35.31
N LEU A 373 -17.12 -10.74 -35.23
CA LEU A 373 -17.07 -9.48 -34.50
C LEU A 373 -17.72 -8.35 -35.31
N LYS A 374 -17.53 -8.35 -36.64
CA LYS A 374 -18.24 -7.45 -37.55
C LYS A 374 -19.76 -7.60 -37.43
N GLU A 375 -20.24 -8.84 -37.37
CA GLU A 375 -21.66 -9.14 -37.19
C GLU A 375 -22.16 -8.65 -35.83
N ALA A 376 -21.42 -8.92 -34.74
CA ALA A 376 -21.80 -8.49 -33.40
C ALA A 376 -21.82 -6.95 -33.24
N LEU A 377 -20.86 -6.24 -33.85
CA LEU A 377 -20.84 -4.79 -33.93
C LEU A 377 -22.00 -4.24 -34.79
N GLY A 378 -22.37 -4.94 -35.86
CA GLY A 378 -23.54 -4.62 -36.68
C GLY A 378 -24.86 -4.71 -35.88
N LEU A 379 -25.03 -5.75 -35.07
CA LEU A 379 -26.19 -5.87 -34.17
C LEU A 379 -26.28 -4.71 -33.17
N TRP A 380 -25.14 -4.22 -32.69
CA TRP A 380 -25.11 -3.04 -31.82
C TRP A 380 -25.55 -1.77 -32.56
N ASP A 381 -25.09 -1.59 -33.80
CA ASP A 381 -25.46 -0.44 -34.64
C ASP A 381 -26.95 -0.47 -35.01
N ASP A 382 -27.52 -1.65 -35.23
CA ASP A 382 -28.96 -1.85 -35.40
C ASP A 382 -29.73 -1.47 -34.14
N ALA A 383 -29.24 -1.89 -32.97
CA ALA A 383 -29.87 -1.55 -31.69
C ALA A 383 -29.87 -0.04 -31.42
N ARG A 384 -28.76 0.66 -31.73
CA ARG A 384 -28.64 2.12 -31.60
C ARG A 384 -29.53 2.86 -32.60
N ARG A 385 -29.64 2.37 -33.84
CA ARG A 385 -30.60 2.92 -34.82
C ARG A 385 -32.04 2.74 -34.33
N GLN A 386 -32.37 1.57 -33.79
CA GLN A 386 -33.70 1.27 -33.28
C GLN A 386 -34.07 2.15 -32.07
N GLU A 387 -33.12 2.41 -31.16
CA GLU A 387 -33.33 3.34 -30.04
C GLU A 387 -33.62 4.75 -30.54
N ALA A 388 -32.85 5.27 -31.50
CA ALA A 388 -33.09 6.60 -32.07
C ALA A 388 -34.49 6.71 -32.72
N VAL A 389 -34.96 5.63 -33.37
CA VAL A 389 -36.33 5.54 -33.91
C VAL A 389 -37.37 5.53 -32.77
N GLU A 390 -37.16 4.74 -31.73
CA GLU A 390 -38.05 4.65 -30.57
C GLU A 390 -38.17 5.98 -29.82
N ASP A 391 -37.06 6.70 -29.66
CA ASP A 391 -37.01 8.03 -29.02
C ASP A 391 -37.76 9.09 -29.84
N VAL A 392 -37.53 9.13 -31.16
CA VAL A 392 -38.23 10.05 -32.08
C VAL A 392 -39.74 9.79 -32.06
N HIS A 393 -40.15 8.53 -32.01
CA HIS A 393 -41.56 8.13 -31.99
C HIS A 393 -42.17 8.00 -30.59
N LYS A 394 -41.42 8.30 -29.52
CA LYS A 394 -41.83 8.14 -28.10
C LYS A 394 -42.44 6.75 -27.81
N LEU A 395 -41.91 5.72 -28.44
CA LEU A 395 -42.39 4.34 -28.29
C LEU A 395 -41.83 3.73 -27.00
N ILE A 396 -42.70 3.18 -26.16
CA ILE A 396 -42.28 2.31 -25.04
C ILE A 396 -42.07 0.90 -25.61
N SER A 397 -40.99 0.71 -26.36
CA SER A 397 -40.62 -0.58 -26.98
C SER A 397 -39.44 -1.20 -26.23
N ARG A 398 -39.46 -2.53 -26.05
CA ARG A 398 -38.33 -3.29 -25.48
C ARG A 398 -37.32 -3.76 -26.54
N ARG A 399 -37.60 -3.52 -27.82
CA ARG A 399 -36.84 -4.10 -28.94
C ARG A 399 -35.40 -3.59 -29.03
N SER A 400 -35.16 -2.28 -28.83
CA SER A 400 -33.79 -1.74 -28.76
C SER A 400 -33.00 -2.32 -27.58
N ALA A 401 -33.63 -2.44 -26.41
CA ALA A 401 -33.02 -3.02 -25.21
C ALA A 401 -32.67 -4.51 -25.39
N ASP A 402 -33.54 -5.28 -26.03
CA ASP A 402 -33.29 -6.69 -26.34
C ASP A 402 -32.16 -6.87 -27.35
N LEU A 403 -32.12 -6.06 -28.41
CA LEU A 403 -31.04 -6.08 -29.40
C LEU A 403 -29.70 -5.69 -28.77
N ARG A 404 -29.67 -4.67 -27.89
CA ARG A 404 -28.47 -4.30 -27.12
C ARG A 404 -27.98 -5.44 -26.25
N ARG A 405 -28.90 -6.11 -25.54
CA ARG A 405 -28.57 -7.28 -24.71
C ARG A 405 -27.94 -8.38 -25.57
N GLN A 406 -28.56 -8.72 -26.71
CA GLN A 406 -28.03 -9.74 -27.62
C GLN A 406 -26.64 -9.37 -28.17
N ALA A 407 -26.44 -8.11 -28.59
CA ALA A 407 -25.15 -7.64 -29.08
C ALA A 407 -24.07 -7.72 -27.99
N ARG A 408 -24.37 -7.27 -26.75
CA ARG A 408 -23.45 -7.38 -25.61
C ARG A 408 -23.07 -8.82 -25.32
N GLU A 409 -24.05 -9.74 -25.29
CA GLU A 409 -23.77 -11.14 -25.02
C GLU A 409 -22.92 -11.79 -26.11
N LYS A 410 -23.19 -11.45 -27.38
CA LYS A 410 -22.39 -11.96 -28.50
C LYS A 410 -20.95 -11.47 -28.42
N ILE A 411 -20.72 -10.18 -28.17
CA ILE A 411 -19.37 -9.62 -28.00
C ILE A 411 -18.67 -10.25 -26.80
N ARG A 412 -19.38 -10.42 -25.68
CA ARG A 412 -18.86 -11.07 -24.47
C ARG A 412 -18.38 -12.48 -24.76
N GLY A 413 -19.22 -13.29 -25.40
CA GLY A 413 -18.89 -14.67 -25.77
C GLY A 413 -17.66 -14.76 -26.67
N LEU A 414 -17.57 -13.87 -27.67
CA LEU A 414 -16.42 -13.82 -28.58
C LEU A 414 -15.12 -13.41 -27.87
N LEU A 415 -15.15 -12.36 -27.04
CA LEU A 415 -13.95 -11.92 -26.31
C LEU A 415 -13.51 -12.91 -25.24
N ALA A 416 -14.44 -13.61 -24.59
CA ALA A 416 -14.14 -14.57 -23.54
C ALA A 416 -13.64 -15.92 -24.07
N GLY A 417 -14.21 -16.41 -25.19
CA GLY A 417 -14.09 -17.83 -25.57
C GLY A 417 -13.68 -18.12 -27.01
N ASP A 418 -13.51 -17.13 -27.90
CA ASP A 418 -13.07 -17.35 -29.28
C ASP A 418 -11.57 -16.98 -29.44
N PRO A 419 -10.66 -17.97 -29.53
CA PRO A 419 -9.21 -17.70 -29.63
C PRO A 419 -8.82 -16.90 -30.87
N LEU A 420 -9.56 -17.06 -31.98
CA LEU A 420 -9.27 -16.33 -33.22
C LEU A 420 -9.64 -14.85 -33.08
N VAL A 421 -10.78 -14.56 -32.45
CA VAL A 421 -11.15 -13.18 -32.11
C VAL A 421 -10.14 -12.58 -31.14
N GLN A 422 -9.76 -13.30 -30.08
CA GLN A 422 -8.77 -12.85 -29.11
C GLN A 422 -7.43 -12.50 -29.78
N ALA A 423 -6.95 -13.33 -30.71
CA ALA A 423 -5.73 -13.09 -31.47
C ALA A 423 -5.82 -11.83 -32.34
N VAL A 424 -6.96 -11.61 -33.02
CA VAL A 424 -7.18 -10.41 -33.85
C VAL A 424 -7.18 -9.14 -33.00
N VAL A 425 -7.89 -9.15 -31.87
CA VAL A 425 -7.96 -8.00 -30.95
C VAL A 425 -6.59 -7.72 -30.35
N LEU A 426 -5.90 -8.74 -29.85
CA LEU A 426 -4.56 -8.61 -29.28
C LEU A 426 -3.55 -8.09 -30.32
N GLY A 427 -3.61 -8.58 -31.56
CA GLY A 427 -2.79 -8.06 -32.66
C GLY A 427 -3.08 -6.59 -32.97
N GLY A 428 -4.33 -6.14 -32.81
CA GLY A 428 -4.71 -4.73 -32.85
C GLY A 428 -4.08 -3.90 -31.73
N VAL A 429 -4.12 -4.41 -30.49
CA VAL A 429 -3.49 -3.78 -29.32
C VAL A 429 -1.98 -3.66 -29.49
N LYS A 430 -1.29 -4.74 -29.90
CA LYS A 430 0.16 -4.76 -30.14
C LYS A 430 0.58 -3.75 -31.21
N ARG A 431 -0.19 -3.63 -32.31
CA ARG A 431 0.06 -2.60 -33.36
C ARG A 431 -0.06 -1.19 -32.79
N LYS A 432 -1.09 -0.91 -31.99
CA LYS A 432 -1.21 0.40 -31.33
C LYS A 432 -0.05 0.69 -30.38
N LEU A 433 0.37 -0.27 -29.56
CA LEU A 433 1.53 -0.09 -28.68
C LEU A 433 2.81 0.24 -29.47
N SER A 434 3.00 -0.39 -30.64
CA SER A 434 4.10 -0.09 -31.55
C SER A 434 4.01 1.32 -32.15
N GLU A 435 2.81 1.79 -32.53
CA GLU A 435 2.60 3.17 -32.99
C GLU A 435 2.97 4.19 -31.90
N PHE A 436 2.76 3.82 -30.64
CA PHE A 436 3.11 4.62 -29.45
C PHE A 436 4.55 4.37 -28.94
N GLN A 437 5.40 3.68 -29.69
CA GLN A 437 6.84 3.47 -29.38
C GLN A 437 7.14 2.80 -28.03
N TYR A 438 6.19 2.05 -27.45
CA TYR A 438 6.46 1.23 -26.27
C TYR A 438 7.38 0.06 -26.64
N ALA A 439 8.27 -0.34 -25.73
CA ALA A 439 9.03 -1.59 -25.86
C ALA A 439 8.99 -2.41 -24.57
N ALA A 440 9.41 -3.67 -24.67
CA ALA A 440 9.38 -4.62 -23.56
C ALA A 440 10.13 -4.11 -22.32
N SER A 441 11.29 -3.46 -22.48
CA SER A 441 12.05 -2.91 -21.34
C SER A 441 11.37 -1.75 -20.60
N SER A 442 10.27 -1.19 -21.13
CA SER A 442 9.44 -0.20 -20.42
C SER A 442 8.51 -0.83 -19.38
N ILE A 443 8.18 -2.12 -19.51
CA ILE A 443 7.18 -2.81 -18.67
C ILE A 443 7.51 -2.71 -17.17
N PRO A 444 8.74 -3.04 -16.71
CA PRO A 444 9.05 -3.00 -15.29
C PRO A 444 8.92 -1.58 -14.70
N PHE A 445 9.23 -0.55 -15.49
CA PHE A 445 9.10 0.85 -15.08
C PHE A 445 7.64 1.29 -14.93
N GLU A 446 6.77 0.90 -15.86
CA GLU A 446 5.33 1.18 -15.77
C GLU A 446 4.71 0.48 -14.56
N LEU A 447 5.09 -0.77 -14.30
CA LEU A 447 4.62 -1.52 -13.13
C LEU A 447 5.17 -0.95 -11.81
N TRP A 448 6.42 -0.47 -11.78
CA TRP A 448 7.01 0.24 -10.65
C TRP A 448 6.24 1.54 -10.34
N GLN A 449 5.89 2.32 -11.36
CA GLN A 449 5.10 3.54 -11.18
C GLN A 449 3.70 3.24 -10.64
N ASN A 450 3.00 2.28 -11.23
CA ASN A 450 1.68 1.86 -10.72
C ASN A 450 1.76 1.41 -9.25
N ALA A 451 2.85 0.72 -8.87
CA ALA A 451 3.06 0.31 -7.49
C ALA A 451 3.37 1.48 -6.55
N ASP A 452 4.20 2.45 -6.96
CA ASP A 452 4.52 3.66 -6.18
C ASP A 452 3.25 4.52 -5.97
N ASP A 453 2.43 4.64 -7.02
CA ASP A 453 1.14 5.32 -7.01
C ASP A 453 0.17 4.60 -6.06
N ALA A 454 0.07 3.27 -6.14
CA ALA A 454 -0.77 2.49 -5.23
C ALA A 454 -0.38 2.67 -3.75
N VAL A 455 0.91 2.81 -3.43
CA VAL A 455 1.34 3.11 -2.05
C VAL A 455 0.97 4.54 -1.66
N ALA A 456 1.12 5.52 -2.56
CA ALA A 456 0.72 6.90 -2.31
C ALA A 456 -0.81 7.06 -2.15
N GLU A 457 -1.59 6.29 -2.88
CA GLU A 457 -3.05 6.28 -2.82
C GLU A 457 -3.59 5.55 -1.59
N LEU A 458 -2.85 4.57 -1.05
CA LEU A 458 -3.24 3.91 0.19
C LEU A 458 -3.31 4.90 1.36
N LEU A 459 -2.37 5.85 1.42
CA LEU A 459 -2.39 6.95 2.38
C LEU A 459 -3.60 7.87 2.22
N LYS A 460 -4.10 8.06 0.98
CA LYS A 460 -5.31 8.86 0.75
C LYS A 460 -6.54 8.19 1.35
N LEU A 461 -6.51 6.87 1.56
CA LEU A 461 -7.55 6.12 2.26
C LEU A 461 -7.41 6.18 3.79
N GLY A 462 -6.49 6.99 4.34
CA GLY A 462 -6.19 7.03 5.78
C GLY A 462 -5.55 5.75 6.32
N ILE A 463 -5.30 4.78 5.45
CA ILE A 463 -4.57 3.56 5.78
C ILE A 463 -3.10 3.95 5.75
N ASP A 464 -2.49 4.03 6.93
CA ASP A 464 -1.04 4.09 7.00
C ASP A 464 -0.52 2.82 6.30
N PRO A 465 0.17 2.93 5.15
CA PRO A 465 0.80 1.79 4.51
C PRO A 465 1.70 1.21 5.58
N SER A 466 1.25 0.12 6.20
CA SER A 466 1.91 -0.47 7.37
C SER A 466 3.42 -0.42 7.16
N GLU A 467 4.22 -0.18 8.21
CA GLU A 467 5.68 -0.23 8.03
C GLU A 467 6.08 -1.50 7.26
N ALA A 468 5.34 -2.60 7.39
CA ALA A 468 5.48 -3.81 6.59
C ALA A 468 5.28 -3.61 5.07
N ALA A 469 4.25 -2.93 4.57
CA ALA A 469 4.03 -2.68 3.14
C ALA A 469 5.17 -1.86 2.49
N ILE A 470 5.58 -0.77 3.14
CA ILE A 470 6.74 0.03 2.70
C ILE A 470 8.03 -0.81 2.81
N ARG A 471 8.18 -1.60 3.88
CA ARG A 471 9.32 -2.52 4.06
C ARG A 471 9.35 -3.62 3.02
N LEU A 472 8.22 -4.14 2.55
CA LEU A 472 8.18 -5.20 1.54
C LEU A 472 8.60 -4.68 0.16
N GLY A 473 8.24 -3.42 -0.14
CA GLY A 473 8.67 -2.72 -1.35
C GLY A 473 8.06 -3.31 -2.62
N PHE A 474 8.80 -3.20 -3.73
CA PHE A 474 8.45 -3.82 -5.00
C PHE A 474 9.36 -5.02 -5.26
N VAL A 475 8.79 -6.10 -5.77
CA VAL A 475 9.52 -7.32 -6.12
C VAL A 475 9.30 -7.61 -7.60
N ALA A 476 10.39 -7.81 -8.35
CA ALA A 476 10.37 -8.41 -9.69
C ALA A 476 11.10 -9.75 -9.65
N ILE A 477 10.48 -10.79 -10.19
CA ILE A 477 11.01 -12.16 -10.20
C ILE A 477 11.06 -12.65 -11.64
N ASP A 478 12.24 -13.10 -12.04
CA ASP A 478 12.41 -13.95 -13.20
C ASP A 478 12.19 -15.41 -12.79
N ALA A 479 11.00 -15.94 -13.13
CA ALA A 479 10.62 -17.32 -12.86
C ALA A 479 10.98 -18.27 -14.02
N GLY A 480 11.81 -17.83 -14.98
CA GLY A 480 12.19 -18.58 -16.18
C GLY A 480 11.12 -18.53 -17.28
N ASP A 481 9.97 -19.15 -17.07
CA ASP A 481 8.87 -19.19 -18.04
C ASP A 481 7.93 -17.97 -17.97
N SER A 482 8.09 -17.15 -16.94
CA SER A 482 7.21 -16.04 -16.61
C SER A 482 7.95 -14.94 -15.84
N LEU A 483 7.46 -13.71 -15.97
CA LEU A 483 7.88 -12.57 -15.14
C LEU A 483 6.80 -12.32 -14.10
N VAL A 484 7.20 -12.16 -12.84
CA VAL A 484 6.29 -11.87 -11.74
C VAL A 484 6.65 -10.54 -11.10
N PHE A 485 5.66 -9.67 -10.92
CA PHE A 485 5.81 -8.40 -10.24
C PHE A 485 4.86 -8.34 -9.06
N ALA A 486 5.33 -7.88 -7.89
CA ALA A 486 4.50 -7.78 -6.70
C ALA A 486 4.75 -6.48 -5.90
N HIS A 487 3.69 -5.92 -5.32
CA HIS A 487 3.74 -4.78 -4.40
C HIS A 487 2.59 -4.86 -3.36
N TRP A 488 2.72 -4.10 -2.27
CA TRP A 488 1.75 -4.09 -1.14
C TRP A 488 1.10 -2.71 -0.96
N GLY A 489 0.70 -2.08 -2.08
CA GLY A 489 -0.01 -0.80 -2.08
C GLY A 489 -1.52 -0.94 -1.85
N ARG A 490 -2.27 0.10 -2.27
CA ARG A 490 -3.74 0.03 -2.42
C ARG A 490 -4.12 -1.10 -3.38
N LEU A 491 -5.15 -1.86 -3.02
CA LEU A 491 -5.65 -2.95 -3.84
C LEU A 491 -6.49 -2.39 -5.01
N ILE A 492 -6.55 -3.12 -6.12
CA ILE A 492 -7.42 -2.81 -7.26
C ILE A 492 -8.88 -2.70 -6.79
N ASN A 493 -9.53 -1.60 -7.18
CA ASN A 493 -10.91 -1.24 -6.82
C ASN A 493 -11.13 -0.95 -5.31
N GLU A 494 -10.07 -0.79 -4.53
CA GLU A 494 -10.17 -0.38 -3.12
C GLU A 494 -10.39 1.14 -3.04
N PHE A 495 -11.62 1.54 -2.71
CA PHE A 495 -12.00 2.96 -2.59
C PHE A 495 -12.39 3.38 -1.18
N ALA A 496 -12.67 2.43 -0.28
CA ALA A 496 -13.12 2.69 1.08
C ALA A 496 -11.94 2.57 2.05
N GLY A 497 -11.70 3.64 2.79
CA GLY A 497 -10.61 3.78 3.74
C GLY A 497 -11.06 3.73 5.20
N THR A 498 -10.18 4.15 6.10
CA THR A 498 -10.49 4.36 7.51
C THR A 498 -11.17 5.71 7.73
N GLU A 499 -11.81 5.90 8.89
CA GLU A 499 -12.38 7.20 9.31
C GLU A 499 -13.43 7.76 8.33
N GLY A 500 -14.20 6.87 7.68
CA GLY A 500 -15.22 7.27 6.72
C GLY A 500 -14.69 7.80 5.39
N ILE A 501 -13.38 7.73 5.13
CA ILE A 501 -12.80 8.15 3.85
C ILE A 501 -13.33 7.26 2.72
N ASN A 502 -13.84 7.91 1.68
CA ASN A 502 -14.34 7.25 0.47
C ASN A 502 -13.81 7.98 -0.77
N CYS A 503 -13.07 7.26 -1.60
CA CYS A 503 -12.42 7.80 -2.79
C CYS A 503 -13.08 7.35 -4.11
N ARG A 504 -14.39 7.03 -4.12
CA ARG A 504 -15.14 6.78 -5.36
C ARG A 504 -15.14 7.97 -6.29
N ASP A 505 -15.21 9.18 -5.76
CA ASP A 505 -15.17 10.41 -6.58
C ASP A 505 -13.80 10.60 -7.26
N ALA A 506 -12.72 10.09 -6.65
CA ALA A 506 -11.40 9.98 -7.28
C ALA A 506 -11.32 8.82 -8.29
N GLY A 507 -12.36 8.01 -8.39
CA GLY A 507 -12.50 6.87 -9.29
C GLY A 507 -11.67 5.66 -8.90
N PHE A 508 -11.40 5.45 -7.62
CA PHE A 508 -10.66 4.28 -7.11
C PHE A 508 -11.45 2.97 -7.28
N ASP A 509 -12.76 3.03 -7.40
CA ASP A 509 -13.65 1.89 -7.68
C ASP A 509 -13.60 1.40 -9.13
N ARG A 510 -12.86 2.12 -9.99
CA ARG A 510 -12.79 1.92 -11.45
C ARG A 510 -11.38 1.59 -11.92
N ASP A 511 -10.50 1.09 -11.05
CA ASP A 511 -9.12 0.76 -11.43
C ASP A 511 -9.08 -0.30 -12.54
N LEU A 512 -9.85 -1.39 -12.38
CA LEU A 512 -9.91 -2.46 -13.36
C LEU A 512 -10.42 -1.98 -14.72
N GLU A 513 -11.40 -1.08 -14.72
CA GLU A 513 -11.91 -0.43 -15.92
C GLU A 513 -10.82 0.42 -16.59
N LYS A 514 -10.17 1.33 -15.84
CA LYS A 514 -9.10 2.21 -16.34
C LYS A 514 -7.88 1.42 -16.84
N MET A 515 -7.59 0.27 -16.24
CA MET A 515 -6.51 -0.63 -16.62
C MET A 515 -6.77 -1.27 -18.01
N LEU A 516 -8.03 -1.66 -18.27
CA LEU A 516 -8.39 -2.48 -19.43
C LEU A 516 -8.97 -1.68 -20.59
N VAL A 517 -9.75 -0.64 -20.31
CA VAL A 517 -10.32 0.23 -21.34
C VAL A 517 -9.34 1.37 -21.63
N PRO A 518 -9.00 1.63 -22.90
CA PRO A 518 -8.31 2.86 -23.26
C PRO A 518 -9.23 4.04 -23.02
N ALA A 519 -8.74 5.11 -22.39
CA ALA A 519 -9.52 6.33 -22.26
C ALA A 519 -9.82 6.90 -23.66
N ILE A 520 -11.05 6.67 -24.12
CA ILE A 520 -11.65 7.38 -25.24
C ILE A 520 -12.06 8.73 -24.66
N SER A 521 -11.09 9.64 -24.51
CA SER A 521 -11.45 11.03 -24.24
C SER A 521 -12.09 11.59 -25.50
N ASP A 522 -13.35 12.02 -25.38
CA ASP A 522 -14.00 12.92 -26.33
C ASP A 522 -13.09 14.12 -26.58
N LYS A 523 -12.44 14.14 -27.75
CA LYS A 523 -11.79 15.32 -28.33
C LYS A 523 -12.36 15.57 -29.73
N SER A 524 -13.68 15.60 -29.85
CA SER A 524 -14.34 16.10 -31.05
C SER A 524 -14.94 17.51 -30.93
N GLU A 525 -14.93 18.17 -29.76
CA GLU A 525 -15.51 19.53 -29.65
C GLU A 525 -14.71 20.59 -28.86
N ILE A 526 -13.50 20.31 -28.35
CA ILE A 526 -12.66 21.32 -27.68
C ILE A 526 -11.29 21.44 -28.37
N SER A 527 -11.31 21.61 -29.69
CA SER A 527 -10.15 22.07 -30.46
C SER A 527 -10.29 23.56 -30.75
N ALA A 528 -10.08 24.39 -29.72
CA ALA A 528 -9.91 25.84 -29.89
C ALA A 528 -8.87 26.46 -28.96
N GLN A 529 -8.35 25.74 -27.97
CA GLN A 529 -7.28 26.23 -27.09
C GLN A 529 -6.24 25.11 -26.94
N GLY A 530 -5.02 25.39 -27.38
CA GLY A 530 -3.94 24.43 -27.62
C GLY A 530 -3.40 23.72 -26.38
N GLU A 531 -4.21 22.89 -25.74
CA GLU A 531 -3.77 21.95 -24.72
C GLU A 531 -3.26 20.65 -25.36
N THR A 532 -1.94 20.51 -25.34
CA THR A 532 -1.19 19.30 -25.68
C THR A 532 -1.59 18.12 -24.79
N VAL A 533 -1.55 16.93 -25.38
CA VAL A 533 -2.12 15.70 -24.84
C VAL A 533 -1.16 15.09 -23.81
N LEU A 534 -1.50 15.17 -22.52
CA LEU A 534 -0.83 14.43 -21.44
C LEU A 534 -0.78 12.91 -21.74
N THR A 535 0.43 12.35 -21.82
CA THR A 535 0.73 10.93 -22.05
C THR A 535 0.60 10.10 -20.76
N GLY A 536 -0.61 10.16 -20.22
CA GLY A 536 -1.26 9.20 -19.30
C GLY A 536 -2.75 9.02 -19.65
N LYS A 537 -3.29 9.85 -20.57
CA LYS A 537 -4.71 9.94 -20.93
C LYS A 537 -5.25 8.78 -21.78
N PHE A 538 -4.46 7.73 -22.05
CA PHE A 538 -4.91 6.59 -22.88
C PHE A 538 -4.92 5.24 -22.16
N GLY A 539 -4.50 5.16 -20.89
CA GLY A 539 -4.44 3.89 -20.14
C GLY A 539 -3.53 2.85 -20.81
N LEU A 540 -2.48 3.29 -21.51
CA LEU A 540 -1.58 2.42 -22.28
C LEU A 540 -0.39 1.88 -21.48
N GLY A 541 -0.02 2.53 -20.36
CA GLY A 541 1.13 2.15 -19.54
C GLY A 541 1.09 0.69 -19.09
N PHE A 542 0.00 0.29 -18.43
CA PHE A 542 -0.21 -1.12 -18.06
C PHE A 542 -0.32 -2.04 -19.29
N LYS A 543 -0.96 -1.60 -20.39
CA LYS A 543 -1.13 -2.42 -21.61
C LYS A 543 0.21 -2.79 -22.28
N SER A 544 1.32 -2.11 -21.94
CA SER A 544 2.67 -2.49 -22.41
C SER A 544 3.04 -3.94 -22.08
N VAL A 545 2.44 -4.56 -21.05
CA VAL A 545 2.63 -5.98 -20.71
C VAL A 545 2.36 -6.92 -21.89
N PHE A 546 1.46 -6.53 -22.81
CA PHE A 546 1.14 -7.33 -23.99
C PHE A 546 2.28 -7.43 -24.99
N LEU A 547 3.38 -6.69 -24.82
CA LEU A 547 4.58 -6.84 -25.65
C LEU A 547 5.37 -8.11 -25.32
N VAL A 548 5.13 -8.72 -24.14
CA VAL A 548 5.83 -9.94 -23.71
C VAL A 548 4.88 -11.08 -23.38
N THR A 549 3.59 -10.83 -23.09
CA THR A 549 2.62 -11.90 -22.81
C THR A 549 1.32 -11.72 -23.60
N ASP A 550 0.61 -12.80 -23.88
CA ASP A 550 -0.71 -12.75 -24.51
C ASP A 550 -1.86 -12.74 -23.49
N GLY A 551 -1.57 -13.04 -22.22
CA GLY A 551 -2.56 -13.22 -21.17
C GLY A 551 -1.97 -12.95 -19.79
N PRO A 552 -1.72 -11.69 -19.41
CA PRO A 552 -1.27 -11.35 -18.07
C PRO A 552 -2.33 -11.77 -17.04
N GLU A 553 -1.86 -12.26 -15.91
CA GLU A 553 -2.66 -12.73 -14.79
C GLU A 553 -2.41 -11.84 -13.58
N VAL A 554 -3.49 -11.46 -12.90
CA VAL A 554 -3.45 -10.51 -11.80
C VAL A 554 -4.21 -11.08 -10.61
N LEU A 555 -3.61 -10.97 -9.43
CA LEU A 555 -4.23 -11.21 -8.13
C LEU A 555 -3.97 -10.01 -7.23
N SER A 556 -5.03 -9.32 -6.80
CA SER A 556 -4.99 -8.16 -5.91
C SER A 556 -6.04 -8.33 -4.82
N GLY A 557 -5.62 -8.81 -3.66
CA GLY A 557 -6.54 -9.16 -2.58
C GLY A 557 -7.54 -10.22 -3.03
N SER A 558 -8.80 -9.82 -3.20
CA SER A 558 -9.87 -10.70 -3.64
C SER A 558 -10.24 -10.58 -5.12
N VAL A 559 -9.68 -9.59 -5.83
CA VAL A 559 -9.80 -9.41 -7.27
C VAL A 559 -8.76 -10.29 -7.96
N ASP A 560 -9.22 -11.17 -8.86
CA ASP A 560 -8.37 -12.03 -9.65
C ASP A 560 -8.92 -12.23 -11.06
N PHE A 561 -8.04 -12.11 -12.04
CA PHE A 561 -8.38 -12.24 -13.46
C PHE A 561 -7.14 -12.46 -14.33
N ALA A 562 -7.33 -13.12 -15.47
CA ALA A 562 -6.45 -13.07 -16.63
C ALA A 562 -7.07 -12.15 -17.69
N ILE A 563 -6.25 -11.43 -18.45
CA ILE A 563 -6.74 -10.57 -19.53
C ILE A 563 -6.66 -11.32 -20.85
N ARG A 564 -7.81 -11.56 -21.49
CA ARG A 564 -7.90 -12.23 -22.79
C ARG A 564 -8.09 -11.21 -23.92
N GLY A 565 -7.45 -11.50 -25.05
CA GLY A 565 -7.51 -10.65 -26.25
C GLY A 565 -7.03 -9.22 -26.04
N GLY A 566 -6.25 -8.94 -25.00
CA GLY A 566 -5.72 -7.59 -24.72
C GLY A 566 -6.65 -6.65 -23.93
N ILE A 567 -7.94 -6.99 -23.76
CA ILE A 567 -8.94 -6.07 -23.19
C ILE A 567 -9.95 -6.70 -22.23
N TYR A 568 -10.18 -8.01 -22.29
CA TYR A 568 -11.32 -8.63 -21.63
C TYR A 568 -10.90 -9.46 -20.41
N PRO A 569 -11.31 -9.12 -19.18
CA PRO A 569 -10.91 -9.85 -17.99
C PRO A 569 -11.75 -11.12 -17.84
N VAL A 570 -11.09 -12.24 -17.56
CA VAL A 570 -11.71 -13.53 -17.26
C VAL A 570 -11.18 -13.99 -15.91
N ARG A 571 -12.04 -14.52 -15.05
CA ARG A 571 -11.62 -15.06 -13.74
C ARG A 571 -10.52 -16.10 -13.90
N LEU A 572 -9.57 -16.09 -12.98
CA LEU A 572 -8.59 -17.16 -12.90
C LEU A 572 -9.30 -18.46 -12.51
N ASN A 573 -8.80 -19.58 -13.02
CA ASN A 573 -9.20 -20.87 -12.48
C ASN A 573 -8.56 -21.10 -11.10
N GLU A 574 -9.04 -22.09 -10.36
CA GLU A 574 -8.59 -22.37 -9.01
C GLU A 574 -7.09 -22.65 -8.93
N THR A 575 -6.55 -23.40 -9.90
CA THR A 575 -5.11 -23.73 -9.97
C THR A 575 -4.24 -22.50 -10.20
N GLU A 576 -4.61 -21.64 -11.16
CA GLU A 576 -3.93 -20.36 -11.43
C GLU A 576 -3.95 -19.47 -10.20
N ARG A 577 -5.12 -19.30 -9.57
CA ARG A 577 -5.28 -18.49 -8.36
C ARG A 577 -4.42 -19.01 -7.21
N THR A 578 -4.46 -20.31 -6.91
CA THR A 578 -3.67 -20.91 -5.83
C THR A 578 -2.17 -20.74 -6.07
N ALA A 579 -1.70 -20.80 -7.32
CA ALA A 579 -0.30 -20.55 -7.65
C ALA A 579 0.14 -19.11 -7.34
N LEU A 580 -0.67 -18.11 -7.70
CA LEU A 580 -0.38 -16.71 -7.40
C LEU A 580 -0.44 -16.44 -5.87
N GLU A 581 -1.40 -17.04 -5.17
CA GLU A 581 -1.48 -16.94 -3.70
C GLU A 581 -0.25 -17.57 -3.02
N ALA A 582 0.25 -18.70 -3.50
CA ALA A 582 1.45 -19.35 -2.98
C ALA A 582 2.68 -18.42 -3.13
N THR A 583 2.82 -17.74 -4.26
CA THR A 583 3.88 -16.76 -4.48
C THR A 583 3.76 -15.57 -3.52
N LEU A 584 2.56 -15.00 -3.35
CA LEU A 584 2.35 -13.92 -2.37
C LEU A 584 2.64 -14.36 -0.93
N LYS A 585 2.24 -15.57 -0.55
CA LYS A 585 2.53 -16.17 0.77
C LYS A 585 4.03 -16.38 0.98
N MET A 586 4.76 -16.80 -0.06
CA MET A 586 6.21 -16.92 0.00
C MET A 586 6.89 -15.55 0.20
N LEU A 587 6.43 -14.52 -0.52
CA LEU A 587 7.04 -13.19 -0.45
C LEU A 587 6.72 -12.43 0.84
N ALA A 588 5.50 -12.61 1.38
CA ALA A 588 5.03 -11.92 2.58
C ALA A 588 4.00 -12.78 3.36
N PRO A 589 4.45 -13.78 4.15
CA PRO A 589 3.57 -14.71 4.85
C PRO A 589 2.48 -14.04 5.70
N ASP A 590 2.81 -12.93 6.36
CA ASP A 590 1.91 -12.22 7.27
C ASP A 590 1.05 -11.16 6.57
N HIS A 591 1.35 -10.83 5.30
CA HIS A 591 0.72 -9.71 4.57
C HIS A 591 0.30 -10.06 3.13
N TRP A 592 0.30 -11.33 2.75
CA TRP A 592 0.07 -11.78 1.38
C TRP A 592 -1.28 -11.30 0.81
N ARG A 593 -2.32 -11.20 1.63
CA ARG A 593 -3.66 -10.72 1.22
C ARG A 593 -3.72 -9.24 0.84
N ARG A 594 -2.70 -8.46 1.22
CA ARG A 594 -2.53 -7.06 0.81
C ARG A 594 -1.65 -6.89 -0.43
N GLY A 595 -1.12 -8.00 -0.95
CA GLY A 595 -0.30 -7.99 -2.14
C GLY A 595 -1.14 -7.86 -3.40
N THR A 596 -0.64 -7.06 -4.34
CA THR A 596 -0.99 -7.15 -5.76
C THR A 596 0.15 -7.86 -6.46
N LEU A 597 -0.16 -8.94 -7.16
CA LEU A 597 0.77 -9.72 -7.96
C LEU A 597 0.30 -9.76 -9.40
N ILE A 598 1.23 -9.50 -10.32
CA ILE A 598 1.03 -9.54 -11.76
C ILE A 598 2.01 -10.57 -12.33
N ARG A 599 1.50 -11.66 -12.90
CA ARG A 599 2.28 -12.68 -13.59
C ARG A 599 2.10 -12.53 -15.10
N LEU A 600 3.22 -12.50 -15.83
CA LEU A 600 3.27 -12.41 -17.28
C LEU A 600 3.76 -13.76 -17.84
N PRO A 601 2.84 -14.71 -18.14
CA PRO A 601 3.21 -16.01 -18.67
C PRO A 601 3.61 -15.94 -20.16
N ALA A 602 4.44 -16.88 -20.60
CA ALA A 602 4.83 -17.10 -22.00
C ALA A 602 5.47 -15.88 -22.67
N GLN A 603 6.77 -15.71 -22.42
CA GLN A 603 7.52 -14.54 -22.87
C GLN A 603 8.04 -14.67 -24.31
N THR A 604 7.77 -13.67 -25.16
CA THR A 604 8.38 -13.60 -26.51
C THR A 604 9.85 -13.16 -26.49
N GLN A 605 10.33 -12.64 -25.35
CA GLN A 605 11.70 -12.20 -25.09
C GLN A 605 12.15 -12.81 -23.76
N SER A 606 13.46 -12.93 -23.50
CA SER A 606 13.90 -13.47 -22.21
C SER A 606 13.66 -12.47 -21.07
N ALA A 607 13.35 -12.98 -19.88
CA ALA A 607 13.14 -12.17 -18.68
C ALA A 607 14.34 -11.25 -18.38
N GLY A 608 15.56 -11.78 -18.50
CA GLY A 608 16.80 -11.00 -18.36
C GLY A 608 16.89 -9.81 -19.32
N GLN A 609 16.45 -9.96 -20.58
CA GLN A 609 16.42 -8.84 -21.53
C GLN A 609 15.44 -7.76 -21.10
N VAL A 610 14.23 -8.15 -20.67
CA VAL A 610 13.20 -7.23 -20.21
C VAL A 610 13.63 -6.46 -18.95
N LEU A 611 14.29 -7.14 -18.01
CA LEU A 611 14.71 -6.58 -16.73
C LEU A 611 16.06 -5.86 -16.77
N SER A 612 16.89 -6.08 -17.80
CA SER A 612 18.28 -5.57 -17.88
C SER A 612 18.43 -4.07 -17.53
N LEU A 613 17.69 -3.20 -18.22
CA LEU A 613 17.73 -1.75 -17.99
C LEU A 613 17.16 -1.38 -16.60
N PHE A 614 16.11 -2.08 -16.16
CA PHE A 614 15.49 -1.87 -14.86
C PHE A 614 16.45 -2.22 -13.71
N ARG A 615 17.21 -3.33 -13.85
CA ARG A 615 18.25 -3.74 -12.90
C ARG A 615 19.37 -2.71 -12.83
N ARG A 616 19.87 -2.25 -13.97
CA ARG A 616 20.94 -1.25 -14.06
C ARG A 616 20.58 0.09 -13.40
N LEU A 617 19.29 0.44 -13.42
CA LEU A 617 18.77 1.71 -12.91
C LEU A 617 18.08 1.59 -11.54
N ALA A 618 18.14 0.42 -10.90
CA ALA A 618 17.44 0.11 -9.64
C ALA A 618 17.72 1.12 -8.52
N SER A 619 18.98 1.56 -8.37
CA SER A 619 19.40 2.52 -7.34
C SER A 619 18.77 3.89 -7.50
N LEU A 620 18.56 4.33 -8.74
CA LEU A 620 17.94 5.62 -9.02
C LEU A 620 16.42 5.57 -8.88
N LEU A 621 15.81 4.41 -9.17
CA LEU A 621 14.37 4.20 -9.00
C LEU A 621 13.92 4.39 -7.54
N VAL A 622 14.64 3.78 -6.59
CA VAL A 622 14.33 3.95 -5.15
C VAL A 622 14.58 5.38 -4.63
N VAL A 623 15.48 6.13 -5.28
CA VAL A 623 15.73 7.55 -4.96
C VAL A 623 14.57 8.41 -5.46
N PHE A 624 14.18 8.25 -6.72
CA PHE A 624 13.19 9.07 -7.41
C PHE A 624 11.73 8.69 -7.16
N SER A 625 11.47 7.51 -6.60
CA SER A 625 10.13 7.14 -6.15
C SER A 625 9.58 8.11 -5.10
N ARG A 626 8.26 8.24 -5.04
CA ARG A 626 7.60 9.03 -4.01
C ARG A 626 7.55 8.26 -2.69
N ARG A 627 7.30 6.95 -2.73
CA ARG A 627 7.05 6.11 -1.56
C ARG A 627 7.87 4.82 -1.53
N LEU A 628 8.09 4.16 -2.66
CA LEU A 628 8.79 2.88 -2.72
C LEU A 628 10.31 3.03 -2.53
N LYS A 629 10.80 2.77 -1.31
CA LYS A 629 12.23 2.90 -0.95
C LYS A 629 13.00 1.58 -0.94
N ARG A 630 12.38 0.50 -1.42
CA ARG A 630 12.97 -0.83 -1.54
C ARG A 630 12.55 -1.50 -2.85
N LEU A 631 13.52 -2.07 -3.54
CA LEU A 631 13.35 -2.87 -4.76
C LEU A 631 14.09 -4.20 -4.60
N ARG A 632 13.42 -5.32 -4.85
CA ARG A 632 14.00 -6.66 -4.90
C ARG A 632 13.89 -7.22 -6.31
N LEU A 633 15.00 -7.68 -6.86
CA LEU A 633 15.10 -8.34 -8.16
C LEU A 633 15.57 -9.76 -7.91
N CYS A 634 14.68 -10.73 -8.06
CA CYS A 634 14.98 -12.13 -7.88
C CYS A 634 15.18 -12.79 -9.24
N SER A 635 16.20 -13.64 -9.36
CA SER A 635 16.48 -14.37 -10.61
C SER A 635 16.94 -15.79 -10.31
N ASN A 636 16.60 -16.71 -11.21
CA ASN A 636 17.10 -18.08 -11.16
C ASN A 636 18.53 -18.21 -11.73
N GLU A 637 18.94 -17.29 -12.61
CA GLU A 637 20.23 -17.35 -13.32
C GLU A 637 21.27 -16.36 -12.76
N GLU A 638 20.81 -15.22 -12.24
CA GLU A 638 21.65 -14.18 -11.68
C GLU A 638 21.49 -14.06 -10.17
N GLN A 639 22.44 -13.40 -9.50
CA GLN A 639 22.34 -13.14 -8.07
C GLN A 639 21.17 -12.20 -7.77
N ASP A 640 20.37 -12.54 -6.75
CA ASP A 640 19.33 -11.67 -6.21
C ASP A 640 19.92 -10.31 -5.83
N VAL A 641 19.30 -9.24 -6.34
CA VAL A 641 19.68 -7.86 -6.06
C VAL A 641 18.60 -7.22 -5.19
N GLU A 642 19.02 -6.61 -4.09
CA GLU A 642 18.15 -5.81 -3.26
C GLU A 642 18.71 -4.40 -3.12
N VAL A 643 17.90 -3.41 -3.48
CA VAL A 643 18.29 -2.00 -3.45
C VAL A 643 17.37 -1.21 -2.52
N ARG A 644 17.97 -0.32 -1.72
CA ARG A 644 17.26 0.47 -0.72
C ARG A 644 17.72 1.92 -0.74
N TRP A 645 16.82 2.85 -0.44
CA TRP A 645 17.16 4.27 -0.25
C TRP A 645 16.73 4.74 1.14
N HIS A 646 17.71 4.98 2.01
CA HIS A 646 17.52 5.52 3.37
C HIS A 646 18.40 6.75 3.55
N PRO A 647 17.95 7.93 3.07
CA PRO A 647 18.79 9.12 3.09
C PRO A 647 18.92 9.71 4.50
N LYS A 648 20.11 10.22 4.79
CA LYS A 648 20.34 11.19 5.87
C LYS A 648 19.94 12.58 5.37
N ARG A 649 19.32 13.38 6.24
CA ARG A 649 18.94 14.77 5.93
C ARG A 649 20.01 15.74 6.43
N LEU A 650 20.44 16.68 5.58
CA LEU A 650 21.47 17.65 5.96
C LEU A 650 20.89 18.90 6.65
N GLU A 651 19.66 19.31 6.33
CA GLU A 651 18.93 20.46 6.90
C GLU A 651 17.63 20.05 7.63
N LEU A 652 17.15 20.92 8.54
CA LEU A 652 15.92 20.73 9.33
C LEU A 652 14.65 20.58 8.47
N GLU A 653 14.59 21.22 7.31
CA GLU A 653 13.43 21.14 6.39
C GLU A 653 13.49 19.97 5.38
N GLY A 654 14.53 19.12 5.43
CA GLY A 654 14.59 17.89 4.63
C GLY A 654 14.70 18.05 3.12
N CYS A 655 15.06 19.24 2.61
CA CYS A 655 15.21 19.50 1.17
C CYS A 655 16.56 19.04 0.59
N ILE A 656 17.51 18.63 1.44
CA ILE A 656 18.81 18.10 1.04
C ILE A 656 19.01 16.74 1.67
N GLU A 657 19.01 15.72 0.82
CA GLU A 657 19.13 14.32 1.19
C GLU A 657 20.47 13.75 0.70
N PHE A 658 21.09 12.91 1.51
CA PHE A 658 22.33 12.22 1.20
C PHE A 658 22.18 10.74 1.52
N GLY A 659 22.59 9.85 0.61
CA GLY A 659 22.45 8.41 0.83
C GLY A 659 23.32 7.56 -0.09
N ALA A 660 23.37 6.26 0.21
CA ALA A 660 24.09 5.27 -0.59
C ALA A 660 23.34 4.95 -1.89
N LEU A 661 24.10 4.75 -2.97
CA LEU A 661 23.65 4.22 -4.24
C LEU A 661 24.22 2.81 -4.40
N ASP A 662 23.55 1.83 -3.79
CA ASP A 662 23.95 0.43 -3.90
C ASP A 662 23.69 -0.06 -5.34
N HIS A 663 24.57 -0.89 -5.89
CA HIS A 663 24.40 -1.55 -7.19
C HIS A 663 24.35 -0.65 -8.45
N LEU A 664 24.87 0.58 -8.39
CA LEU A 664 25.09 1.40 -9.61
C LEU A 664 26.47 1.09 -10.23
N GLU A 665 26.48 0.25 -11.27
CA GLU A 665 27.72 -0.19 -11.93
C GLU A 665 28.52 0.98 -12.54
N GLY A 666 29.83 1.01 -12.29
CA GLY A 666 30.73 2.03 -12.83
C GLY A 666 30.45 3.47 -12.38
N GLY A 667 29.52 3.66 -11.44
CA GLY A 667 29.06 4.97 -10.98
C GLY A 667 29.47 5.34 -9.56
N PRO A 668 28.98 6.49 -9.07
CA PRO A 668 29.18 6.91 -7.69
C PRO A 668 28.45 5.97 -6.73
N ARG A 669 29.06 5.69 -5.58
CA ARG A 669 28.45 4.85 -4.52
C ARG A 669 27.49 5.61 -3.62
N ARG A 670 27.40 6.93 -3.77
CA ARG A 670 26.58 7.81 -2.95
C ARG A 670 25.99 8.92 -3.81
N ALA A 671 24.89 9.49 -3.35
CA ALA A 671 24.25 10.62 -4.01
C ALA A 671 23.86 11.71 -3.04
N LEU A 672 23.87 12.93 -3.56
CA LEU A 672 23.27 14.11 -2.97
C LEU A 672 22.04 14.48 -3.79
N VAL A 673 20.89 14.64 -3.13
CA VAL A 673 19.60 14.91 -3.77
C VAL A 673 19.06 16.23 -3.25
N LEU A 674 18.87 17.18 -4.17
CA LEU A 674 18.31 18.50 -3.91
C LEU A 674 16.84 18.46 -4.30
N SER A 675 15.94 18.62 -3.33
CA SER A 675 14.50 18.55 -3.54
C SER A 675 13.86 19.92 -3.54
N LEU A 676 12.81 20.06 -4.35
CA LEU A 676 11.89 21.18 -4.36
C LEU A 676 10.45 20.69 -4.49
N SER A 677 9.53 21.48 -3.94
CA SER A 677 8.08 21.27 -4.08
C SER A 677 7.53 22.29 -5.06
N ILE A 678 6.71 21.84 -6.01
CA ILE A 678 6.03 22.67 -7.01
C ILE A 678 4.58 22.20 -7.09
N ASP A 679 3.61 23.07 -6.80
CA ASP A 679 2.17 22.79 -6.96
C ASP A 679 1.68 21.44 -6.40
N ASN A 680 2.19 21.05 -5.22
CA ASN A 680 1.99 19.75 -4.54
C ASN A 680 2.75 18.54 -5.11
N ASP A 681 3.50 18.70 -6.19
CA ASP A 681 4.45 17.71 -6.70
C ASP A 681 5.88 17.96 -6.20
N ARG A 682 6.73 16.93 -6.28
CA ARG A 682 8.14 16.98 -5.88
C ARG A 682 9.02 16.85 -7.12
N ALA A 683 9.99 17.74 -7.25
CA ALA A 683 11.10 17.59 -8.19
C ALA A 683 12.42 17.43 -7.42
N GLN A 684 13.36 16.72 -8.04
CA GLN A 684 14.61 16.29 -7.44
C GLN A 684 15.76 16.47 -8.44
N PHE A 685 16.88 16.99 -7.97
CA PHE A 685 18.13 17.10 -8.70
C PHE A 685 19.18 16.24 -8.00
N LEU A 686 19.73 15.26 -8.70
CA LEU A 686 20.64 14.24 -8.16
C LEU A 686 22.06 14.45 -8.67
N LEU A 687 22.99 14.47 -7.71
CA LEU A 687 24.43 14.54 -7.94
C LEU A 687 25.12 13.30 -7.37
N GLY A 688 26.02 12.73 -8.15
CA GLY A 688 26.89 11.66 -7.70
C GLY A 688 27.98 12.14 -6.74
N LEU A 689 28.28 11.36 -5.71
CA LEU A 689 29.31 11.65 -4.73
C LEU A 689 30.27 10.46 -4.55
N GLY A 690 31.57 10.71 -4.76
CA GLY A 690 32.67 9.80 -4.49
C GLY A 690 33.29 10.00 -3.10
N SER A 691 34.51 9.47 -2.89
CA SER A 691 35.28 9.72 -1.66
C SER A 691 35.89 11.12 -1.61
N ASP A 692 36.17 11.70 -2.77
CA ASP A 692 36.97 12.94 -2.90
C ASP A 692 36.12 14.15 -3.33
N GLY A 693 34.80 13.98 -3.47
CA GLY A 693 33.88 15.01 -3.91
C GLY A 693 32.85 14.50 -4.93
N PHE A 694 32.40 15.39 -5.81
CA PHE A 694 31.40 15.09 -6.83
C PHE A 694 31.98 14.24 -7.96
N LEU A 695 31.17 13.29 -8.44
CA LEU A 695 31.51 12.37 -9.51
C LEU A 695 30.32 12.28 -10.47
N PRO A 696 30.52 12.34 -11.80
CA PRO A 696 29.40 12.19 -12.72
C PRO A 696 28.76 10.80 -12.62
N LEU A 697 27.46 10.77 -12.87
CA LEU A 697 26.74 9.54 -13.14
C LEU A 697 27.27 8.88 -14.43
N PRO A 698 27.16 7.54 -14.55
CA PRO A 698 27.54 6.79 -15.74
C PRO A 698 26.87 7.31 -17.03
N ASP A 699 27.51 7.07 -18.19
CA ASP A 699 27.06 7.57 -19.49
C ASP A 699 25.72 6.99 -19.96
N ASP A 700 25.32 5.86 -19.40
CA ASP A 700 24.04 5.18 -19.65
C ASP A 700 22.91 5.63 -18.73
N VAL A 701 23.17 6.48 -17.74
CA VAL A 701 22.14 7.01 -16.85
C VAL A 701 21.42 8.18 -17.53
N PRO A 702 20.09 8.07 -17.71
CA PRO A 702 19.28 9.15 -18.27
C PRO A 702 19.30 10.41 -17.41
N VAL A 703 19.36 11.59 -18.04
CA VAL A 703 19.29 12.87 -17.29
C VAL A 703 17.87 13.14 -16.80
N PHE A 704 16.84 12.96 -17.64
CA PHE A 704 15.47 13.37 -17.30
C PHE A 704 14.57 12.19 -16.96
N TRP A 705 13.88 12.31 -15.83
CA TRP A 705 13.00 11.28 -15.25
C TRP A 705 11.63 11.86 -14.90
N VAL A 706 10.61 11.01 -15.07
CA VAL A 706 9.25 11.22 -14.59
C VAL A 706 8.86 9.98 -13.79
N THR A 707 9.53 9.76 -12.65
CA THR A 707 9.58 8.51 -11.86
C THR A 707 10.24 7.32 -12.57
N ALA A 708 10.21 7.28 -13.90
CA ALA A 708 10.94 6.36 -14.77
C ALA A 708 11.82 7.16 -15.76
N PRO A 709 12.88 6.55 -16.30
CA PRO A 709 13.78 7.22 -17.22
C PRO A 709 13.11 7.51 -18.57
N THR A 710 13.48 8.63 -19.18
CA THR A 710 13.27 8.84 -20.62
C THR A 710 14.38 8.11 -21.41
N ARG A 711 14.06 7.59 -22.59
CA ARG A 711 14.87 6.57 -23.28
C ARG A 711 15.95 7.16 -24.19
N ASP A 712 15.72 8.35 -24.73
CA ASP A 712 16.66 9.06 -25.58
C ASP A 712 17.16 10.33 -24.87
N THR A 713 18.10 10.15 -23.94
CA THR A 713 18.65 11.28 -23.18
C THR A 713 20.16 11.38 -23.27
N PRO A 714 20.68 12.61 -23.39
CA PRO A 714 22.11 12.86 -23.30
C PRO A 714 22.59 12.60 -21.87
N CYS A 715 23.84 12.16 -21.70
CA CYS A 715 24.45 12.06 -20.37
C CYS A 715 25.20 13.35 -20.03
N TYR A 716 24.67 14.14 -19.10
CA TYR A 716 25.33 15.33 -18.57
C TYR A 716 26.02 15.12 -17.20
N GLY A 717 26.02 13.89 -16.70
CA GLY A 717 26.63 13.50 -15.43
C GLY A 717 25.74 13.70 -14.20
N PHE A 718 24.56 14.29 -14.33
CA PHE A 718 23.56 14.44 -13.27
C PHE A 718 22.21 13.87 -13.72
N ALA A 719 21.26 13.70 -12.79
CA ALA A 719 19.90 13.29 -13.12
C ALA A 719 18.87 14.20 -12.43
N VAL A 720 17.73 14.40 -13.08
CA VAL A 720 16.61 15.18 -12.58
C VAL A 720 15.32 14.39 -12.72
N ASN A 721 14.53 14.42 -11.66
CA ASN A 721 13.20 13.84 -11.62
C ASN A 721 12.17 14.91 -11.31
N GLY A 722 11.02 14.88 -11.97
CA GLY A 722 9.94 15.81 -11.71
C GLY A 722 8.74 15.56 -12.63
N PRO A 723 7.65 16.33 -12.46
CA PRO A 723 6.45 16.23 -13.28
C PRO A 723 6.67 16.86 -14.67
N PHE A 724 7.73 16.43 -15.38
CA PHE A 724 7.96 16.84 -16.76
C PHE A 724 6.91 16.20 -17.68
N GLU A 725 6.48 16.92 -18.71
CA GLU A 725 5.62 16.41 -19.77
C GLU A 725 6.46 15.63 -20.80
N PRO A 726 6.24 14.31 -20.95
CA PRO A 726 6.89 13.52 -21.98
C PRO A 726 6.11 13.55 -23.31
N ASP A 727 6.83 13.32 -24.41
CA ASP A 727 6.21 13.03 -25.71
C ASP A 727 5.47 11.67 -25.69
N VAL A 728 4.74 11.40 -26.77
CA VAL A 728 4.03 10.14 -26.99
C VAL A 728 5.00 8.94 -26.87
N GLY A 729 4.71 8.00 -25.97
CA GLY A 729 5.55 6.82 -25.72
C GLY A 729 6.68 7.00 -24.70
N ARG A 730 6.77 8.18 -24.06
CA ARG A 730 7.77 8.49 -23.01
C ARG A 730 9.23 8.34 -23.45
N VAL A 731 9.49 8.45 -24.76
CA VAL A 731 10.84 8.33 -25.33
C VAL A 731 11.69 9.55 -24.96
N GLN A 732 11.10 10.75 -25.02
CA GLN A 732 11.74 12.03 -24.74
C GLN A 732 10.76 13.02 -24.09
N LEU A 733 11.25 14.19 -23.66
CA LEU A 733 10.41 15.28 -23.16
C LEU A 733 9.74 16.05 -24.30
N ALA A 734 8.53 16.55 -24.05
CA ALA A 734 7.75 17.32 -25.02
C ALA A 734 8.47 18.61 -25.47
N PHE A 735 8.70 18.73 -26.78
CA PHE A 735 9.57 19.74 -27.39
C PHE A 735 9.14 21.19 -27.12
N GLN A 736 7.82 21.49 -27.10
CA GLN A 736 7.27 22.85 -26.93
C GLN A 736 6.56 23.08 -25.59
N SER A 737 6.82 22.26 -24.57
CA SER A 737 6.14 22.39 -23.29
C SER A 737 6.64 23.62 -22.51
N GLU A 738 5.75 24.60 -22.30
CA GLU A 738 6.00 25.71 -21.37
C GLU A 738 6.09 25.22 -19.92
N GLN A 739 5.37 24.16 -19.56
CA GLN A 739 5.46 23.54 -18.23
C GLN A 739 6.88 23.00 -17.97
N ASN A 740 7.48 22.27 -18.93
CA ASN A 740 8.86 21.78 -18.80
C ASN A 740 9.86 22.93 -18.62
N LYS A 741 9.66 24.03 -19.34
CA LYS A 741 10.48 25.24 -19.19
C LYS A 741 10.32 25.83 -17.79
N GLN A 742 9.10 26.00 -17.30
CA GLN A 742 8.82 26.51 -15.95
C GLN A 742 9.44 25.62 -14.86
N LEU A 743 9.29 24.30 -14.98
CA LEU A 743 9.90 23.32 -14.09
C LEU A 743 11.43 23.41 -14.08
N ALA A 744 12.06 23.56 -15.24
CA ALA A 744 13.51 23.77 -15.34
C ALA A 744 13.97 25.07 -14.66
N SER A 745 13.20 26.15 -14.73
CA SER A 745 13.48 27.39 -14.00
C SER A 745 13.30 27.24 -12.49
N GLY A 746 12.26 26.52 -12.03
CA GLY A 746 12.08 26.21 -10.62
C GLY A 746 13.26 25.38 -10.06
N LEU A 747 13.70 24.38 -10.83
CA LEU A 747 14.90 23.59 -10.52
C LEU A 747 16.16 24.46 -10.45
N ALA A 748 16.34 25.42 -11.36
CA ALA A 748 17.50 26.32 -11.34
C ALA A 748 17.57 27.14 -10.04
N VAL A 749 16.44 27.70 -9.60
CA VAL A 749 16.36 28.44 -8.33
C VAL A 749 16.68 27.53 -7.15
N ALA A 750 16.07 26.34 -7.11
CA ALA A 750 16.31 25.37 -6.05
C ALA A 750 17.79 24.94 -5.98
N VAL A 751 18.40 24.60 -7.12
CA VAL A 751 19.82 24.24 -7.19
C VAL A 751 20.70 25.35 -6.62
N ALA A 752 20.48 26.60 -7.01
CA ALA A 752 21.24 27.74 -6.49
C ALA A 752 21.10 27.85 -4.96
N VAL A 753 19.86 27.88 -4.45
CA VAL A 753 19.58 28.04 -3.01
C VAL A 753 20.19 26.89 -2.20
N ARG A 754 20.01 25.64 -2.63
CA ARG A 754 20.53 24.48 -1.88
C ARG A 754 22.06 24.40 -1.92
N LEU A 755 22.70 24.74 -3.04
CA LEU A 755 24.17 24.82 -3.10
C LEU A 755 24.72 25.94 -2.21
N VAL A 756 24.04 27.09 -2.12
CA VAL A 756 24.39 28.16 -1.16
C VAL A 756 24.32 27.65 0.28
N THR A 757 23.29 26.87 0.65
CA THR A 757 23.26 26.22 1.96
C THR A 757 24.45 25.28 2.15
N ILE A 758 24.67 24.36 1.21
CA ILE A 758 25.75 23.37 1.32
C ILE A 758 27.10 24.07 1.49
N TRP A 759 27.30 25.18 0.77
CA TRP A 759 28.45 26.06 0.94
C TRP A 759 28.58 26.58 2.38
N LYS A 760 27.53 27.18 2.94
CA LYS A 760 27.54 27.70 4.32
C LYS A 760 27.87 26.60 5.33
N LEU A 761 27.22 25.44 5.23
CA LEU A 761 27.49 24.30 6.11
C LEU A 761 28.95 23.82 6.01
N SER A 762 29.51 23.78 4.80
CA SER A 762 30.90 23.38 4.59
C SER A 762 31.91 24.40 5.13
N CYS A 763 31.54 25.69 5.21
CA CYS A 763 32.39 26.75 5.75
C CYS A 763 32.32 26.86 7.27
N GLU A 764 31.16 26.59 7.87
CA GLU A 764 30.97 26.65 9.32
C GLU A 764 31.76 25.55 10.04
N ASP A 765 31.69 24.31 9.53
CA ASP A 765 32.43 23.17 10.07
C ASP A 765 32.79 22.18 8.95
N TRP A 766 33.97 22.35 8.36
CA TRP A 766 34.45 21.45 7.31
C TRP A 766 34.60 20.01 7.81
N GLN A 767 35.09 19.80 9.03
CA GLN A 767 35.38 18.47 9.52
C GLN A 767 34.07 17.70 9.74
N GLY A 768 33.12 18.28 10.47
CA GLY A 768 31.81 17.68 10.67
C GLY A 768 31.02 17.51 9.36
N PHE A 769 31.13 18.46 8.43
CA PHE A 769 30.53 18.33 7.09
C PHE A 769 31.12 17.16 6.29
N SER A 770 32.45 17.05 6.27
CA SER A 770 33.18 15.97 5.59
C SER A 770 32.83 14.59 6.16
N GLU A 771 32.82 14.47 7.50
CA GLU A 771 32.41 13.24 8.20
C GLU A 771 30.94 12.88 7.92
N LYS A 772 30.04 13.88 7.89
CA LYS A 772 28.61 13.66 7.63
C LYS A 772 28.33 13.14 6.22
N LEU A 773 29.11 13.61 5.24
CA LEU A 773 29.08 13.14 3.84
C LEU A 773 29.97 11.92 3.59
N ASP A 774 30.67 11.42 4.61
CA ASP A 774 31.55 10.24 4.54
C ASP A 774 32.66 10.41 3.47
N LEU A 775 33.22 11.62 3.37
CA LEU A 775 34.35 11.91 2.49
C LEU A 775 35.66 11.35 3.06
N ALA A 776 36.65 11.11 2.20
CA ALA A 776 37.98 10.69 2.65
C ALA A 776 38.62 11.75 3.55
N SER A 777 39.37 11.31 4.57
CA SER A 777 39.98 12.20 5.57
C SER A 777 40.96 13.23 4.98
N GLY A 778 41.55 12.95 3.81
CA GLY A 778 42.43 13.87 3.08
C GLY A 778 41.71 14.89 2.19
N THR A 779 40.38 14.79 2.05
CA THR A 779 39.61 15.68 1.18
C THR A 779 39.54 17.07 1.80
N THR A 780 39.93 18.08 1.02
CA THR A 780 39.88 19.49 1.43
C THR A 780 38.64 20.17 0.88
N ALA A 781 38.18 21.24 1.55
CA ALA A 781 37.07 22.06 1.07
C ALA A 781 37.29 22.53 -0.38
N HIS A 782 38.53 22.93 -0.71
CA HIS A 782 38.89 23.30 -2.07
C HIS A 782 38.66 22.15 -3.05
N ALA A 783 39.20 20.95 -2.78
CA ALA A 783 39.07 19.80 -3.68
C ALA A 783 37.59 19.40 -3.89
N PHE A 784 36.78 19.48 -2.84
CA PHE A 784 35.35 19.21 -2.92
C PHE A 784 34.62 20.18 -3.87
N TRP A 785 34.82 21.49 -3.73
CA TRP A 785 34.16 22.48 -4.60
C TRP A 785 34.76 22.53 -6.01
N GLU A 786 36.06 22.24 -6.15
CA GLU A 786 36.73 22.05 -7.44
C GLU A 786 36.11 20.88 -8.22
N SER A 787 35.79 19.76 -7.55
CA SER A 787 35.13 18.61 -8.19
C SER A 787 33.71 18.95 -8.72
N LEU A 788 32.98 19.85 -8.05
CA LEU A 788 31.68 20.34 -8.54
C LEU A 788 31.85 21.12 -9.85
N TRP A 789 32.85 22.00 -9.90
CA TRP A 789 33.18 22.77 -11.10
C TRP A 789 33.63 21.87 -12.25
N ASP A 790 34.47 20.87 -11.97
CA ASP A 790 34.91 19.91 -12.98
C ASP A 790 33.72 19.16 -13.59
N MET A 791 32.75 18.77 -12.76
CA MET A 791 31.56 18.04 -13.18
C MET A 791 30.55 18.93 -13.92
N LEU A 792 30.05 19.99 -13.29
CA LEU A 792 28.92 20.78 -13.81
C LEU A 792 29.35 22.03 -14.60
N GLY A 793 30.62 22.41 -14.54
CA GLY A 793 31.21 23.48 -15.36
C GLY A 793 31.93 22.89 -16.56
N ARG A 794 33.10 22.28 -16.33
CA ARG A 794 33.99 21.79 -17.39
C ARG A 794 33.38 20.68 -18.24
N ARG A 795 33.04 19.54 -17.64
CA ARG A 795 32.49 18.39 -18.38
C ARG A 795 31.13 18.72 -19.01
N PHE A 796 30.30 19.50 -18.31
CA PHE A 796 29.04 19.96 -18.87
C PHE A 796 29.22 20.83 -20.12
N ALA A 797 30.18 21.77 -20.11
CA ALA A 797 30.48 22.59 -21.29
C ALA A 797 30.95 21.76 -22.50
N ASP A 798 31.66 20.65 -22.26
CA ASP A 798 32.13 19.75 -23.31
C ASP A 798 30.98 18.89 -23.87
N LYS A 799 30.07 18.42 -23.01
CA LYS A 799 28.95 17.53 -23.40
C LYS A 799 27.69 18.27 -23.86
N CYS A 800 27.48 19.52 -23.44
CA CYS A 800 26.30 20.34 -23.74
C CYS A 800 26.73 21.68 -24.36
N PRO A 801 27.34 21.66 -25.55
CA PRO A 801 27.90 22.86 -26.14
C PRO A 801 26.78 23.83 -26.54
N LYS A 802 27.10 25.13 -26.60
CA LYS A 802 26.10 26.21 -26.78
C LYS A 802 25.34 26.15 -28.11
N ASP A 803 25.94 25.53 -29.11
CA ASP A 803 25.40 25.29 -30.45
C ASP A 803 24.44 24.09 -30.52
N ASP A 804 24.47 23.17 -29.54
CA ASP A 804 23.46 22.11 -29.44
C ASP A 804 22.09 22.73 -29.13
N ARG A 805 21.21 22.76 -30.13
CA ARG A 805 19.84 23.30 -30.03
C ARG A 805 18.80 22.27 -29.65
N SER A 806 19.20 21.06 -29.25
CA SER A 806 18.24 20.06 -28.78
C SER A 806 17.45 20.59 -27.56
N PRO A 807 16.18 20.19 -27.39
CA PRO A 807 15.36 20.62 -26.25
C PRO A 807 15.99 20.23 -24.92
N LEU A 808 16.55 19.02 -24.84
CA LEU A 808 17.16 18.48 -23.62
C LEU A 808 18.41 19.27 -23.24
N ALA A 809 19.27 19.61 -24.20
CA ALA A 809 20.40 20.52 -23.97
C ALA A 809 19.95 21.90 -23.51
N THR A 810 18.86 22.42 -24.10
CA THR A 810 18.30 23.72 -23.73
C THR A 810 17.73 23.71 -22.31
N LEU A 811 17.00 22.67 -21.91
CA LEU A 811 16.49 22.49 -20.55
C LEU A 811 17.63 22.31 -19.54
N ALA A 812 18.63 21.49 -19.85
CA ALA A 812 19.79 21.30 -18.97
C ALA A 812 20.58 22.60 -18.75
N ARG A 813 20.82 23.38 -19.81
CA ARG A 813 21.41 24.71 -19.68
C ARG A 813 20.51 25.65 -18.88
N ARG A 814 19.20 25.57 -19.05
CA ARG A 814 18.23 26.35 -18.27
C ARG A 814 18.33 26.08 -16.78
N ILE A 815 18.50 24.81 -16.39
CA ILE A 815 18.66 24.40 -14.99
C ILE A 815 19.99 24.92 -14.40
N LEU A 816 21.07 24.91 -15.18
CA LEU A 816 22.43 25.13 -14.65
C LEU A 816 23.04 26.51 -14.92
N TRP A 817 22.95 27.06 -16.13
CA TRP A 817 23.83 28.16 -16.59
C TRP A 817 23.13 29.30 -17.35
N ASN A 818 21.79 29.30 -17.46
CA ASN A 818 21.08 30.20 -18.36
C ASN A 818 20.87 31.64 -17.83
N SER A 819 20.92 31.86 -16.51
CA SER A 819 20.63 33.17 -15.91
C SER A 819 21.60 33.52 -14.78
N GLU A 820 21.87 34.81 -14.59
CA GLU A 820 22.68 35.31 -13.47
C GLU A 820 21.97 35.21 -12.12
N THR A 821 20.65 35.02 -12.12
CA THR A 821 19.79 35.04 -10.92
C THR A 821 19.44 33.66 -10.37
N ASP A 822 19.73 32.59 -11.11
CA ASP A 822 19.45 31.21 -10.73
C ASP A 822 20.59 30.26 -11.17
N GLY A 823 20.44 28.96 -10.87
CA GLY A 823 21.41 27.93 -11.23
C GLY A 823 22.83 28.14 -10.64
N LEU A 824 23.83 27.58 -11.32
CA LEU A 824 25.23 27.66 -10.94
C LEU A 824 25.82 29.05 -11.14
N GLN A 825 25.33 29.82 -12.12
CA GLN A 825 25.83 31.18 -12.32
C GLN A 825 25.49 32.06 -11.11
N CYS A 826 24.27 31.96 -10.57
CA CYS A 826 23.90 32.65 -9.33
C CYS A 826 24.71 32.15 -8.13
N PHE A 827 24.90 30.83 -8.00
CA PHE A 827 25.69 30.22 -6.94
C PHE A 827 27.14 30.76 -6.92
N TYR A 828 27.85 30.73 -8.05
CA TYR A 828 29.23 31.21 -8.13
C TYR A 828 29.36 32.73 -8.07
N ARG A 829 28.28 33.49 -8.26
CA ARG A 829 28.26 34.94 -7.98
C ARG A 829 28.10 35.24 -6.50
N SER A 830 27.35 34.40 -5.79
CA SER A 830 26.99 34.62 -4.38
C SER A 830 28.01 34.04 -3.41
N CYS A 831 28.57 32.87 -3.74
CA CYS A 831 29.46 32.10 -2.87
C CYS A 831 30.86 31.98 -3.49
N PRO A 832 31.94 32.15 -2.71
CA PRO A 832 33.32 31.99 -3.19
C PRO A 832 33.68 30.51 -3.37
N ALA A 833 32.98 29.84 -4.29
CA ALA A 833 33.08 28.40 -4.53
C ALA A 833 33.70 28.03 -5.88
N LEU A 834 33.95 29.02 -6.76
CA LEU A 834 34.55 28.79 -8.07
C LEU A 834 36.06 28.64 -7.91
N PRO A 835 36.70 27.53 -8.33
CA PRO A 835 38.16 27.44 -8.32
C PRO A 835 38.77 28.46 -9.30
N THR A 836 39.93 29.00 -8.96
CA THR A 836 40.70 29.85 -9.90
C THR A 836 41.37 29.03 -11.02
N GLY A 837 41.52 27.71 -10.86
CA GLY A 837 42.25 26.85 -11.79
C GLY A 837 43.75 27.12 -11.85
N LEU A 838 44.28 27.83 -10.85
CA LEU A 838 45.69 28.23 -10.73
C LEU A 838 46.39 27.45 -9.61
N TRP A 839 47.65 27.77 -9.36
CA TRP A 839 48.54 27.00 -8.48
C TRP A 839 49.07 27.83 -7.29
N SER A 840 49.74 27.14 -6.36
CA SER A 840 50.37 27.77 -5.18
C SER A 840 49.37 28.59 -4.36
N LEU A 841 49.74 29.79 -3.91
CA LEU A 841 48.87 30.69 -3.13
C LEU A 841 47.62 31.14 -3.90
N TYR A 842 47.63 31.04 -5.24
CA TYR A 842 46.49 31.39 -6.09
C TYR A 842 45.56 30.21 -6.34
N ARG A 843 45.88 28.99 -5.85
CA ARG A 843 44.94 27.85 -5.82
C ARG A 843 43.93 28.07 -4.69
N THR A 844 42.91 28.87 -4.99
CA THR A 844 41.86 29.26 -4.06
C THR A 844 40.51 29.18 -4.74
N LEU A 845 39.45 29.26 -3.94
CA LEU A 845 38.09 29.47 -4.42
C LEU A 845 37.77 30.98 -4.41
N THR A 846 36.91 31.41 -5.33
CA THR A 846 36.52 32.82 -5.53
C THR A 846 35.09 32.94 -6.04
N ARG A 847 34.59 34.18 -6.16
CA ARG A 847 33.29 34.49 -6.79
C ARG A 847 33.50 35.01 -8.20
N LEU A 848 32.51 34.78 -9.07
CA LEU A 848 32.52 35.31 -10.44
C LEU A 848 32.74 36.85 -10.50
N PRO A 849 32.11 37.69 -9.66
CA PRO A 849 32.33 39.14 -9.69
C PRO A 849 33.69 39.60 -9.18
N ASP A 850 34.41 38.76 -8.43
CA ASP A 850 35.72 39.09 -7.86
C ASP A 850 36.87 38.82 -8.86
N LEU A 851 36.58 38.17 -9.99
CA LEU A 851 37.53 37.93 -11.06
C LEU A 851 37.77 39.22 -11.86
N HIS A 852 38.95 39.81 -11.69
CA HIS A 852 39.40 41.01 -12.39
C HIS A 852 40.48 40.72 -13.44
N HIS A 853 41.07 39.53 -13.39
CA HIS A 853 42.14 39.13 -14.29
C HIS A 853 41.96 37.71 -14.81
N VAL A 854 42.48 37.44 -16.01
CA VAL A 854 42.56 36.10 -16.60
C VAL A 854 44.00 35.83 -17.00
N ALA A 855 44.64 34.82 -16.41
CA ALA A 855 45.96 34.37 -16.83
C ALA A 855 45.84 33.75 -18.23
N ALA A 856 46.51 34.33 -19.22
CA ALA A 856 46.43 33.95 -20.62
C ALA A 856 47.81 33.69 -21.22
N GLY A 857 47.83 33.00 -22.36
CA GLY A 857 49.07 32.65 -23.07
C GLY A 857 50.06 31.87 -22.20
N ALA A 858 51.32 32.30 -22.18
CA ALA A 858 52.38 31.61 -21.44
C ALA A 858 52.16 31.64 -19.92
N LEU A 859 51.55 32.71 -19.39
CA LEU A 859 51.31 32.85 -17.96
C LEU A 859 50.36 31.76 -17.43
N ASP A 860 49.47 31.21 -18.26
CA ASP A 860 48.52 30.14 -17.90
C ASP A 860 49.15 28.72 -17.86
N ARG A 861 50.49 28.63 -17.79
CA ARG A 861 51.23 27.37 -17.64
C ARG A 861 51.69 27.21 -16.20
N GLU A 862 51.50 26.02 -15.62
CA GLU A 862 51.79 25.73 -14.21
C GLU A 862 53.18 26.17 -13.77
N GLN A 863 54.20 25.75 -14.50
CA GLN A 863 55.60 26.02 -14.16
C GLN A 863 55.92 27.52 -14.19
N ILE A 864 55.35 28.24 -15.16
CA ILE A 864 55.58 29.67 -15.36
C ILE A 864 54.85 30.46 -14.28
N PHE A 865 53.55 30.17 -14.08
CA PHE A 865 52.74 30.83 -13.08
C PHE A 865 53.31 30.64 -11.68
N LYS A 866 53.77 29.43 -11.32
CA LYS A 866 54.39 29.16 -10.02
C LYS A 866 55.60 30.03 -9.75
N THR A 867 56.38 30.41 -10.77
CA THR A 867 57.50 31.34 -10.61
C THR A 867 57.02 32.79 -10.53
N VAL A 868 56.20 33.23 -11.49
CA VAL A 868 55.73 34.61 -11.59
C VAL A 868 54.85 35.02 -10.39
N SER A 869 54.10 34.09 -9.80
CA SER A 869 53.20 34.37 -8.68
C SER A 869 53.90 34.85 -7.40
N PHE A 870 55.23 34.67 -7.29
CA PHE A 870 56.04 35.17 -6.18
C PHE A 870 56.74 36.50 -6.50
N TRP A 871 56.55 37.05 -7.70
CA TRP A 871 57.17 38.31 -8.08
C TRP A 871 56.45 39.50 -7.41
N PRO A 872 57.17 40.43 -6.74
CA PRO A 872 56.55 41.50 -5.96
C PRO A 872 55.66 42.48 -6.75
N GLY A 873 56.08 42.89 -7.93
CA GLY A 873 55.32 43.69 -8.88
C GLY A 873 54.07 42.99 -9.38
N PHE A 874 54.13 41.67 -9.61
CA PHE A 874 52.94 40.87 -9.91
C PHE A 874 51.95 40.87 -8.72
N GLN A 875 52.42 40.53 -7.52
CA GLN A 875 51.57 40.49 -6.31
C GLN A 875 50.95 41.84 -5.93
N ARG A 876 51.63 42.96 -6.23
CA ARG A 876 51.09 44.32 -6.05
C ARG A 876 49.93 44.64 -6.98
N ARG A 877 49.85 43.98 -8.14
CA ARG A 877 48.84 44.21 -9.18
C ARG A 877 47.71 43.20 -9.14
N VAL A 878 48.03 41.96 -8.81
CA VAL A 878 47.09 40.82 -8.90
C VAL A 878 46.94 40.16 -7.53
N SER A 879 45.85 40.49 -6.85
CA SER A 879 45.48 39.88 -5.57
C SER A 879 45.06 38.41 -5.72
N VAL A 880 45.35 37.60 -4.70
CA VAL A 880 44.86 36.21 -4.61
C VAL A 880 43.33 36.20 -4.66
N GLY A 881 42.76 35.30 -5.47
CA GLY A 881 41.32 35.20 -5.69
C GLY A 881 40.77 36.12 -6.80
N CYS A 882 41.54 37.09 -7.28
CA CYS A 882 41.10 38.02 -8.33
C CYS A 882 41.55 37.66 -9.75
N ILE A 883 42.25 36.53 -9.91
CA ILE A 883 42.72 36.00 -11.19
C ILE A 883 42.33 34.53 -11.34
N CYS A 884 42.00 34.11 -12.57
CA CYS A 884 41.74 32.72 -12.92
C CYS A 884 42.52 32.28 -14.16
N SER A 885 42.65 30.97 -14.34
CA SER A 885 43.21 30.35 -15.55
C SER A 885 42.26 30.54 -16.74
N ASN A 886 42.79 30.99 -17.89
CA ASN A 886 42.00 31.06 -19.12
C ASN A 886 41.53 29.66 -19.53
N ARG A 887 42.45 28.69 -19.57
CA ARG A 887 42.21 27.34 -20.05
C ARG A 887 41.27 26.56 -19.15
N GLN A 888 41.41 26.70 -17.84
CA GLN A 888 40.65 25.89 -16.88
C GLN A 888 39.31 26.54 -16.47
N ILE A 889 39.20 27.87 -16.53
CA ILE A 889 38.03 28.62 -16.03
C ILE A 889 37.42 29.53 -17.10
N ALA A 890 38.12 30.57 -17.55
CA ALA A 890 37.51 31.66 -18.33
C ALA A 890 36.97 31.18 -19.70
N SER A 891 37.73 30.35 -20.42
CA SER A 891 37.29 29.76 -21.70
C SER A 891 36.06 28.86 -21.52
N ILE A 892 36.00 28.11 -20.43
CA ILE A 892 34.87 27.23 -20.10
C ILE A 892 33.61 28.07 -19.81
N LEU A 893 33.74 29.10 -18.98
CA LEU A 893 32.66 30.06 -18.71
C LEU A 893 32.13 30.69 -20.01
N GLY A 894 33.02 31.07 -20.93
CA GLY A 894 32.63 31.59 -22.24
C GLY A 894 31.80 30.60 -23.07
N ARG A 895 32.18 29.31 -23.07
CA ARG A 895 31.41 28.23 -23.73
C ARG A 895 30.05 27.99 -23.07
N LEU A 896 29.95 28.18 -21.76
CA LEU A 896 28.70 28.12 -21.00
C LEU A 896 27.83 29.37 -21.18
N GLY A 897 28.32 30.41 -21.86
CA GLY A 897 27.60 31.66 -22.10
C GLY A 897 27.81 32.73 -21.04
N VAL A 898 28.70 32.52 -20.08
CA VAL A 898 29.07 33.48 -19.04
C VAL A 898 30.21 34.37 -19.54
N ARG A 899 30.01 35.68 -19.52
CA ARG A 899 31.04 36.66 -19.91
C ARG A 899 31.73 37.26 -18.68
N LEU A 900 33.06 37.37 -18.75
CA LEU A 900 33.88 38.06 -17.76
C LEU A 900 34.25 39.45 -18.27
N ASP A 901 33.25 40.30 -18.55
CA ASP A 901 33.45 41.59 -19.24
C ASP A 901 34.36 42.58 -18.49
N LYS A 902 34.55 42.39 -17.18
CA LYS A 902 35.42 43.22 -16.33
C LYS A 902 36.83 42.66 -16.15
N ALA A 903 37.12 41.46 -16.67
CA ALA A 903 38.39 40.79 -16.42
C ALA A 903 39.40 41.08 -17.53
N GLU A 904 40.57 41.60 -17.16
CA GLU A 904 41.66 41.89 -18.10
C GLU A 904 42.53 40.63 -18.32
N SER A 905 42.89 40.35 -19.57
CA SER A 905 43.85 39.28 -19.85
C SER A 905 45.26 39.70 -19.43
N VAL A 906 45.89 38.87 -18.60
CA VAL A 906 47.26 39.05 -18.11
C VAL A 906 48.15 38.01 -18.76
N HIS A 907 49.10 38.49 -19.55
CA HIS A 907 50.13 37.71 -20.22
C HIS A 907 51.45 37.75 -19.42
N LEU A 908 52.40 36.88 -19.76
CA LEU A 908 53.72 36.90 -19.13
C LEU A 908 54.40 38.26 -19.35
N ALA A 909 54.23 38.85 -20.53
CA ALA A 909 54.72 40.19 -20.84
C ALA A 909 54.27 41.26 -19.84
N ASN A 910 52.99 41.23 -19.44
CA ASN A 910 52.45 42.19 -18.49
C ASN A 910 53.12 42.04 -17.13
N ALA A 911 53.31 40.80 -16.67
CA ALA A 911 53.98 40.53 -15.40
C ALA A 911 55.44 41.01 -15.40
N VAL A 912 56.15 40.83 -16.51
CA VAL A 912 57.51 41.34 -16.69
C VAL A 912 57.54 42.87 -16.67
N GLU A 913 56.63 43.52 -17.37
CA GLU A 913 56.52 44.99 -17.36
C GLU A 913 56.23 45.53 -15.96
N TRP A 914 55.39 44.85 -15.18
CA TRP A 914 55.09 45.23 -13.80
C TRP A 914 56.29 45.08 -12.85
N GLU A 915 57.19 44.13 -13.11
CA GLU A 915 58.44 43.99 -12.36
C GLU A 915 59.46 45.07 -12.73
N LEU A 916 59.63 45.35 -14.02
CA LEU A 916 60.58 46.35 -14.52
C LEU A 916 60.19 47.80 -14.17
N GLY A 917 58.91 48.04 -13.85
CA GLY A 917 58.40 49.36 -13.48
C GLY A 917 58.44 50.36 -14.63
N LYS A 918 58.23 51.65 -14.32
CA LYS A 918 58.10 52.72 -15.33
C LYS A 918 59.37 52.97 -16.13
N ASP A 919 60.53 52.78 -15.52
CA ASP A 919 61.83 53.06 -16.13
C ASP A 919 62.34 51.93 -17.00
N ARG A 920 61.65 50.77 -17.01
CA ARG A 920 61.99 49.56 -17.78
C ARG A 920 63.45 49.12 -17.62
N ARG A 921 63.99 49.24 -16.40
CA ARG A 921 65.37 48.87 -16.06
C ARG A 921 65.39 47.81 -14.98
N ALA A 922 66.18 46.76 -15.19
CA ALA A 922 66.44 45.75 -14.18
C ALA A 922 67.76 46.05 -13.45
N ASP A 923 67.70 46.16 -12.13
CA ASP A 923 68.90 46.06 -11.29
C ASP A 923 69.40 44.60 -11.25
N PRO A 924 70.61 44.32 -10.72
CA PRO A 924 71.15 42.96 -10.71
C PRO A 924 70.27 41.93 -9.99
N GLU A 925 69.50 42.33 -8.97
CA GLU A 925 68.62 41.43 -8.23
C GLU A 925 67.38 41.08 -9.06
N LEU A 926 66.77 42.09 -9.69
CA LEU A 926 65.64 41.92 -10.59
C LEU A 926 66.03 41.14 -11.85
N ALA A 927 67.20 41.42 -12.43
CA ALA A 927 67.72 40.68 -13.57
C ALA A 927 67.96 39.20 -13.22
N ALA A 928 68.51 38.91 -12.04
CA ALA A 928 68.66 37.54 -11.56
C ALA A 928 67.30 36.85 -11.37
N ARG A 929 66.29 37.55 -10.82
CA ARG A 929 64.92 37.03 -10.65
C ARG A 929 64.23 36.72 -11.97
N LEU A 930 64.23 37.67 -12.91
CA LEU A 930 63.65 37.47 -14.25
C LEU A 930 64.39 36.35 -15.00
N GLY A 931 65.72 36.29 -14.88
CA GLY A 931 66.58 35.26 -15.48
C GLY A 931 66.37 33.84 -14.96
N GLN A 932 65.64 33.64 -13.85
CA GLN A 932 65.21 32.30 -13.41
C GLN A 932 64.19 31.66 -14.36
N LEU A 933 63.49 32.47 -15.15
CA LEU A 933 62.42 32.05 -16.05
C LEU A 933 62.70 32.46 -17.49
N ILE A 934 63.14 33.71 -17.70
CA ILE A 934 63.32 34.32 -19.02
C ILE A 934 64.77 34.09 -19.47
N THR A 935 65.03 32.91 -20.03
CA THR A 935 66.31 32.56 -20.67
C THR A 935 66.21 32.62 -22.20
N PRO A 936 67.33 32.71 -22.94
CA PRO A 936 67.32 32.63 -24.40
C PRO A 936 66.59 31.37 -24.93
N GLU A 937 66.78 30.23 -24.27
CA GLU A 937 66.13 28.96 -24.60
C GLU A 937 64.62 29.03 -24.34
N PHE A 938 64.19 29.69 -23.26
CA PHE A 938 62.78 29.90 -22.96
C PHE A 938 62.11 30.78 -24.02
N LEU A 939 62.74 31.88 -24.42
CA LEU A 939 62.22 32.79 -25.46
C LEU A 939 62.11 32.10 -26.83
N LYS A 940 63.08 31.26 -27.18
CA LYS A 940 63.01 30.43 -28.38
C LYS A 940 61.83 29.44 -28.32
N LYS A 941 61.64 28.77 -27.18
CA LYS A 941 60.50 27.86 -26.97
C LYS A 941 59.15 28.59 -27.02
N LEU A 942 59.10 29.86 -26.61
CA LEU A 942 57.89 30.68 -26.66
C LEU A 942 57.54 31.09 -28.10
N GLN A 943 58.55 31.46 -28.90
CA GLN A 943 58.40 31.73 -30.35
C GLN A 943 57.90 30.52 -31.15
N GLU A 944 58.31 29.31 -30.75
CA GLU A 944 57.91 28.06 -31.40
C GLU A 944 56.61 27.48 -30.80
N GLY A 945 56.03 28.14 -29.78
CA GLY A 945 54.91 27.69 -28.95
C GLY A 945 53.53 27.65 -29.60
N ARG A 946 52.46 27.66 -28.79
CA ARG A 946 51.06 27.64 -29.26
C ARG A 946 50.67 28.96 -29.95
N PRO A 947 49.62 29.00 -30.80
CA PRO A 947 49.23 30.21 -31.52
C PRO A 947 49.11 31.45 -30.62
N ASP A 948 48.40 31.33 -29.50
CA ASP A 948 48.17 32.38 -28.51
C ASP A 948 49.47 32.87 -27.84
N GLU A 949 50.49 32.01 -27.76
CA GLU A 949 51.82 32.34 -27.21
C GLU A 949 52.73 32.97 -28.28
N ARG A 950 52.57 32.58 -29.55
CA ARG A 950 53.24 33.23 -30.68
C ARG A 950 52.69 34.63 -30.90
N ASP A 951 51.38 34.79 -30.76
CA ASP A 951 50.70 36.08 -30.82
C ASP A 951 51.11 36.95 -29.63
N GLU A 952 51.21 36.39 -28.41
CA GLU A 952 51.80 37.07 -27.25
C GLU A 952 53.25 37.47 -27.51
N PHE A 953 54.09 36.57 -28.03
CA PHE A 953 55.48 36.88 -28.35
C PHE A 953 55.60 37.98 -29.41
N ALA A 954 54.76 37.96 -30.44
CA ALA A 954 54.74 38.95 -31.52
C ALA A 954 54.21 40.32 -31.06
N ALA A 955 53.21 40.34 -30.18
CA ALA A 955 52.62 41.56 -29.64
C ALA A 955 53.50 42.25 -28.58
N TYR A 956 54.32 41.47 -27.85
CA TYR A 956 55.07 41.95 -26.68
C TYR A 956 56.59 41.68 -26.76
N SER A 957 57.16 41.60 -27.96
CA SER A 957 58.60 41.38 -28.16
C SER A 957 59.51 42.50 -27.63
N GLY A 958 58.95 43.66 -27.26
CA GLY A 958 59.69 44.83 -26.76
C GLY A 958 59.98 44.83 -25.25
N PRO A 959 59.03 44.46 -24.37
CA PRO A 959 59.27 44.30 -22.93
C PRO A 959 59.93 42.98 -22.51
N ILE A 960 59.82 41.93 -23.34
CA ILE A 960 60.36 40.59 -23.06
C ILE A 960 61.82 40.41 -23.55
N ARG A 961 62.23 41.13 -24.60
CA ARG A 961 63.64 41.25 -25.03
C ARG A 961 64.34 42.33 -24.23
#